data_AF-A0A2S7TZ82-F1
#
_entry.id   AF-A0A2S7TZ82-F1
#
_cell.length_a   1.000
_cell.length_b   1.000
_cell.length_c   1.000
_cell.angle_alpha   90.00
_cell.angle_beta   90.00
_cell.angle_gamma   90.00
#
_symmetry.space_group_name_H-M   'P 1'
#
loop_
_entity.id
_entity.type
_entity.pdbx_description
1 polymer ?
#
loop_
_entity_poly.entity_id
_entity_poly.type
_entity_poly.pdbx_seq_one_letter_code
_entity_poly.pdbx_strand_id
1 'polypeptide(L)'
;MDPKYEGSFRTNSFFLSRRMSEAVGEGWADYTPCPTSEIPRLFQSGVITLDATLIQVSPPDADGYVSLGLSADVICAAVKSAKKVVAQINKNVPQTYGDTRISMASIDYYVEQDAELPTLESWDYADHHKKIGEYAAQLIEDGSTLQVSMGNSPQAVLRSLTKHKHLGIHTGCFTDEMMELVKAGAVDNSMKAYHKGVSVASHCLGSQALCDFVNQNKEIELHKSEWCNDPHRIAKNRQMVSINGAREIDLTGQVVRDSRGHRFYGGIGATQDFIRGAAMSNGGRPIIALASRDADGSSRIVTGLTSGSGVCSSRGDVHYVVTEYGVANLVGQTIRQRVLRLVEIAHPDVRESLLEGARMQKWIPEIYGFNPSGIHDEDAGIDIKRVSFGSIQYMSRPMHPSDVRSLQQFFYAQDEETIRLRYGHAMPMLDEGSAYRMSAVDQSKDLAIGVFYRDNHRELLRAVGRFYLDGGGKTAEVAFLVHEKARRKGIANYLLSEIAKIAQERGVKTFWASVQKRNKPMVKLFMSRGAERERIAGDDSDEFTMDVDDLVKQAIAWEEKKASETRKNIEVNEPRKAAVKTRATPKKKKKASRVAIWSSEELLKHDTGPGHPESPRRYQSVLDRLENAFSQLERIDDRIASVKEITLVHSAHYHDMVKMDVENFAENLRTGDTAIGEHSYDAAVLSTGGVLNAVDAVMSGAVDKVFCAVRPPGHHATPDLGMGFCIFNHAAIAARYAQKEYGIKKVAIVDWDVHCGNGTEETFYSDPSVFYFSTHQEGHFYSCGDPDDIGEGEGKGTTLNIPLKAGAGDEEILSAWREPLRDALESFQPELILVCAGFDAAAGDPLAEMLVTPAGFAELTKLVCGYAEQYCGGRLVSVLEGGYEPTILANCVEAHVRALGL
;
A
#
# COMPACT_ATOMS: atom_id res chain seq x y z
N MET A 1 25.51 -40.25 18.45
CA MET A 1 26.70 -40.47 17.60
C MET A 1 26.97 -41.96 17.49
N ASP A 2 27.64 -42.41 16.43
CA ASP A 2 28.18 -43.78 16.40
C ASP A 2 29.30 -43.86 17.47
N PRO A 3 29.21 -44.74 18.48
CA PRO A 3 30.17 -44.82 19.59
C PRO A 3 31.63 -44.97 19.15
N LYS A 4 31.88 -45.51 17.94
CA LYS A 4 33.25 -45.68 17.43
C LYS A 4 34.00 -44.36 17.18
N TYR A 5 33.30 -43.23 17.14
CA TYR A 5 33.88 -41.90 16.93
C TYR A 5 33.95 -41.05 18.21
N GLU A 6 33.63 -41.63 19.36
CA GLU A 6 33.72 -40.94 20.65
C GLU A 6 35.15 -40.41 20.88
N GLY A 7 35.26 -39.16 21.35
CA GLY A 7 36.55 -38.47 21.54
C GLY A 7 37.27 -38.05 20.25
N SER A 8 36.81 -38.49 19.07
CA SER A 8 37.44 -38.16 17.78
C SER A 8 36.82 -36.92 17.12
N PHE A 9 35.50 -36.79 17.19
CA PHE A 9 34.77 -35.65 16.66
C PHE A 9 33.91 -35.00 17.74
N ARG A 10 33.92 -33.66 17.78
CA ARG A 10 32.96 -32.87 18.52
C ARG A 10 32.32 -31.89 17.55
N THR A 11 31.01 -32.04 17.34
CA THR A 11 30.30 -31.20 16.37
C THR A 11 29.86 -29.91 17.05
N ASN A 12 30.21 -28.76 16.46
CA ASN A 12 29.67 -27.46 16.83
C ASN A 12 28.75 -26.98 15.71
N SER A 13 27.47 -26.77 16.01
CA SER A 13 26.48 -26.36 15.00
C SER A 13 25.96 -24.95 15.23
N PHE A 14 25.70 -24.23 14.14
CA PHE A 14 24.96 -22.95 14.16
C PHE A 14 23.44 -23.14 14.04
N PHE A 15 22.98 -24.33 13.62
CA PHE A 15 21.57 -24.67 13.51
C PHE A 15 21.35 -26.16 13.78
N LEU A 16 20.42 -26.49 14.69
CA LEU A 16 20.26 -27.86 15.15
C LEU A 16 19.20 -28.62 14.33
N SER A 17 19.56 -29.81 13.87
CA SER A 17 18.59 -30.85 13.49
C SER A 17 18.12 -31.61 14.73
N ARG A 18 17.09 -32.46 14.61
CA ARG A 18 16.61 -33.28 15.74
C ARG A 18 17.72 -34.10 16.41
N ARG A 19 18.54 -34.79 15.61
CA ARG A 19 19.68 -35.58 16.12
C ARG A 19 20.74 -34.70 16.77
N MET A 20 20.99 -33.50 16.23
CA MET A 20 21.96 -32.58 16.81
C MET A 20 21.45 -31.96 18.12
N SER A 21 20.15 -31.66 18.20
CA SER A 21 19.48 -31.21 19.43
C SER A 21 19.62 -32.24 20.56
N GLU A 22 19.41 -33.53 20.26
CA GLU A 22 19.61 -34.62 21.22
C GLU A 22 21.09 -34.70 21.67
N ALA A 23 22.03 -34.64 20.73
CA ALA A 23 23.46 -34.66 21.05
C ALA A 23 23.93 -33.47 21.90
N VAL A 24 23.42 -32.26 21.64
CA VAL A 24 23.69 -31.08 22.48
C VAL A 24 23.08 -31.25 23.87
N GLY A 25 21.84 -31.75 23.95
CA GLY A 25 21.17 -31.99 25.24
C GLY A 25 21.87 -33.02 26.12
N GLU A 26 22.58 -33.97 25.52
CA GLU A 26 23.41 -34.98 26.20
C GLU A 26 24.87 -34.54 26.41
N GLY A 27 25.29 -33.35 25.93
CA GLY A 27 26.64 -32.81 26.09
C GLY A 27 27.68 -33.29 25.06
N TRP A 28 27.28 -34.09 24.07
CA TRP A 28 28.16 -34.63 23.02
C TRP A 28 28.50 -33.64 21.91
N ALA A 29 27.67 -32.62 21.73
CA ALA A 29 27.83 -31.59 20.70
C ALA A 29 27.65 -30.18 21.30
N ASP A 30 28.11 -29.17 20.57
CA ASP A 30 28.01 -27.76 20.93
C ASP A 30 27.02 -27.03 20.00
N TYR A 31 26.41 -25.97 20.54
CA TYR A 31 25.58 -25.04 19.79
C TYR A 31 26.17 -23.64 19.90
N THR A 32 26.49 -23.04 18.75
CA THR A 32 26.93 -21.64 18.67
C THR A 32 25.77 -20.77 18.17
N PRO A 33 25.14 -19.96 19.03
CA PRO A 33 24.04 -19.10 18.61
C PRO A 33 24.58 -17.94 17.76
N CYS A 34 24.20 -17.88 16.49
CA CYS A 34 24.59 -16.81 15.58
C CYS A 34 23.53 -16.59 14.48
N PRO A 35 23.14 -15.34 14.18
CA PRO A 35 22.36 -15.03 12.98
C PRO A 35 23.09 -15.48 11.71
N THR A 36 22.37 -16.02 10.73
CA THR A 36 22.99 -16.57 9.51
C THR A 36 23.71 -15.49 8.68
N SER A 37 23.30 -14.23 8.79
CA SER A 37 23.97 -13.06 8.20
C SER A 37 25.37 -12.78 8.78
N GLU A 38 25.63 -13.16 10.04
CA GLU A 38 26.87 -12.83 10.77
C GLU A 38 27.92 -13.96 10.72
N ILE A 39 27.51 -15.21 10.49
CA ILE A 39 28.42 -16.37 10.39
C ILE A 39 29.59 -16.11 9.41
N PRO A 40 29.36 -15.56 8.19
CA PRO A 40 30.44 -15.23 7.25
C PRO A 40 31.53 -14.34 7.86
N ARG A 41 31.14 -13.36 8.68
CA ARG A 41 32.07 -12.45 9.35
C ARG A 41 32.91 -13.17 10.40
N LEU A 42 32.35 -14.15 11.11
CA LEU A 42 33.09 -14.96 12.09
C LEU A 42 34.21 -15.76 11.42
N PHE A 43 33.97 -16.28 10.22
CA PHE A 43 34.99 -16.99 9.44
C PHE A 43 36.04 -16.02 8.90
N GLN A 44 35.63 -14.92 8.27
CA GLN A 44 36.54 -13.96 7.63
C GLN A 44 37.43 -13.21 8.63
N SER A 45 36.92 -12.92 9.82
CA SER A 45 37.70 -12.28 10.89
C SER A 45 38.61 -13.25 11.66
N GLY A 46 38.49 -14.55 11.42
CA GLY A 46 39.24 -15.58 12.13
C GLY A 46 38.81 -15.80 13.58
N VAL A 47 37.66 -15.24 14.01
CA VAL A 47 37.07 -15.56 15.32
C VAL A 47 36.73 -17.05 15.41
N ILE A 48 36.21 -17.59 14.31
CA ILE A 48 36.10 -19.04 14.10
C ILE A 48 37.02 -19.38 12.93
N THR A 49 38.10 -20.08 13.22
CA THR A 49 39.07 -20.50 12.20
C THR A 49 38.64 -21.80 11.53
N LEU A 50 38.89 -21.91 10.23
CA LEU A 50 38.57 -23.10 9.44
C LEU A 50 39.87 -23.68 8.88
N ASP A 51 40.26 -24.86 9.34
CA ASP A 51 41.42 -25.57 8.77
C ASP A 51 41.07 -26.23 7.44
N ALA A 52 39.87 -26.81 7.35
CA ALA A 52 39.36 -27.42 6.13
C ALA A 52 37.87 -27.13 5.97
N THR A 53 37.41 -27.03 4.73
CA THR A 53 35.99 -27.02 4.35
C THR A 53 35.73 -28.14 3.35
N LEU A 54 34.66 -28.90 3.60
CA LEU A 54 34.19 -29.98 2.73
C LEU A 54 32.96 -29.47 1.97
N ILE A 55 33.02 -29.50 0.65
CA ILE A 55 31.93 -29.05 -0.23
C ILE A 55 31.52 -30.14 -1.22
N GLN A 56 30.31 -30.05 -1.74
CA GLN A 56 29.87 -30.82 -2.90
C GLN A 56 29.60 -29.84 -4.05
N VAL A 57 30.07 -30.16 -5.26
CA VAL A 57 29.99 -29.27 -6.42
C VAL A 57 29.58 -30.01 -7.69
N SER A 58 29.06 -29.27 -8.67
CA SER A 58 28.83 -29.80 -10.01
C SER A 58 30.14 -30.14 -10.72
N PRO A 59 30.09 -30.90 -11.83
CA PRO A 59 31.21 -30.98 -12.76
C PRO A 59 31.60 -29.59 -13.28
N PRO A 60 32.89 -29.36 -13.62
CA PRO A 60 33.35 -28.10 -14.14
C PRO A 60 32.74 -27.80 -15.51
N ASP A 61 32.41 -26.54 -15.74
CA ASP A 61 32.02 -26.02 -17.05
C ASP A 61 33.22 -25.84 -17.98
N ALA A 62 32.97 -25.39 -19.21
CA ALA A 62 34.00 -25.21 -20.23
C ALA A 62 35.09 -24.18 -19.84
N ASP A 63 34.78 -23.28 -18.90
CA ASP A 63 35.70 -22.24 -18.41
C ASP A 63 36.44 -22.69 -17.13
N GLY A 64 36.23 -23.93 -16.67
CA GLY A 64 36.86 -24.47 -15.46
C GLY A 64 36.22 -24.01 -14.15
N TYR A 65 34.94 -23.61 -14.17
CA TYR A 65 34.19 -23.26 -12.98
C TYR A 65 33.20 -24.36 -12.59
N VAL A 66 33.00 -24.52 -11.29
CA VAL A 66 32.00 -25.43 -10.72
C VAL A 66 30.91 -24.64 -10.00
N SER A 67 29.75 -25.26 -9.81
CA SER A 67 28.64 -24.73 -9.02
C SER A 67 28.61 -25.38 -7.64
N LEU A 68 28.45 -24.58 -6.58
CA LEU A 68 28.10 -25.03 -5.22
C LEU A 68 26.67 -25.59 -5.11
N GLY A 69 25.90 -25.51 -6.19
CA GLY A 69 24.59 -26.13 -6.31
C GLY A 69 23.52 -25.43 -5.51
N LEU A 70 22.98 -26.12 -4.52
CA LEU A 70 21.82 -25.67 -3.77
C LEU A 70 22.16 -24.64 -2.69
N SER A 71 23.43 -24.29 -2.48
CA SER A 71 23.87 -23.44 -1.38
C SER A 71 24.90 -22.39 -1.83
N ALA A 72 24.56 -21.11 -1.68
CA ALA A 72 25.53 -20.02 -1.67
C ALA A 72 25.88 -19.62 -0.23
N ASP A 73 24.84 -19.44 0.60
CA ASP A 73 24.83 -19.24 2.05
C ASP A 73 26.15 -18.85 2.74
N VAL A 74 26.51 -19.55 3.81
CA VAL A 74 27.77 -19.37 4.55
C VAL A 74 28.91 -20.13 3.88
N ILE A 75 28.60 -21.11 3.01
CA ILE A 75 29.59 -21.94 2.31
C ILE A 75 30.52 -21.09 1.44
N CYS A 76 30.02 -20.02 0.83
CA CYS A 76 30.85 -19.07 0.08
C CYS A 76 31.96 -18.44 0.93
N ALA A 77 31.66 -18.11 2.19
CA ALA A 77 32.65 -17.58 3.12
C ALA A 77 33.58 -18.66 3.67
N ALA A 78 33.06 -19.88 3.88
CA ALA A 78 33.86 -21.02 4.30
C ALA A 78 34.93 -21.39 3.27
N VAL A 79 34.57 -21.49 1.98
CA VAL A 79 35.50 -21.75 0.87
C VAL A 79 36.63 -20.71 0.81
N LYS A 80 36.32 -19.44 1.09
CA LYS A 80 37.33 -18.36 1.07
C LYS A 80 38.23 -18.31 2.31
N SER A 81 37.72 -18.75 3.46
CA SER A 81 38.40 -18.56 4.76
C SER A 81 39.15 -19.82 5.21
N ALA A 82 38.83 -20.98 4.66
CA ALA A 82 39.47 -22.23 5.02
C ALA A 82 40.91 -22.33 4.48
N LYS A 83 41.81 -22.94 5.24
CA LYS A 83 43.19 -23.23 4.76
C LYS A 83 43.20 -24.29 3.67
N LYS A 84 42.23 -25.20 3.69
CA LYS A 84 42.04 -26.27 2.69
C LYS A 84 40.59 -26.41 2.26
N VAL A 85 40.37 -26.51 0.95
CA VAL A 85 39.06 -26.76 0.35
C VAL A 85 39.07 -28.13 -0.30
N VAL A 86 38.21 -29.03 0.18
CA VAL A 86 38.05 -30.39 -0.36
C VAL A 86 36.66 -30.52 -0.97
N ALA A 87 36.59 -30.89 -2.25
CA ALA A 87 35.34 -30.99 -2.98
C ALA A 87 35.00 -32.43 -3.38
N GLN A 88 33.73 -32.81 -3.25
CA GLN A 88 33.17 -33.94 -4.00
C GLN A 88 32.50 -33.39 -5.26
N ILE A 89 33.02 -33.78 -6.42
CA ILE A 89 32.40 -33.50 -7.72
C ILE A 89 31.32 -34.56 -7.96
N ASN A 90 30.08 -34.12 -8.09
CA ASN A 90 28.90 -34.97 -8.24
C ASN A 90 28.01 -34.43 -9.36
N LYS A 91 27.73 -35.24 -10.38
CA LYS A 91 26.93 -34.81 -11.54
C LYS A 91 25.49 -34.43 -11.20
N ASN A 92 24.99 -34.89 -10.06
CA ASN A 92 23.62 -34.60 -9.63
C ASN A 92 23.48 -33.22 -8.97
N VAL A 93 24.60 -32.53 -8.67
CA VAL A 93 24.58 -31.17 -8.13
C VAL A 93 24.15 -30.18 -9.22
N PRO A 94 23.08 -29.39 -9.03
CA PRO A 94 22.59 -28.47 -10.04
C PRO A 94 23.54 -27.30 -10.28
N GLN A 95 23.46 -26.71 -11.47
CA GLN A 95 24.14 -25.47 -11.80
C GLN A 95 23.18 -24.30 -11.59
N THR A 96 23.29 -23.63 -10.45
CA THR A 96 22.43 -22.48 -10.09
C THR A 96 23.10 -21.17 -10.47
N TYR A 97 22.32 -20.10 -10.64
CA TYR A 97 22.85 -18.75 -10.84
C TYR A 97 23.09 -18.02 -9.52
N GLY A 98 23.86 -16.93 -9.57
CA GLY A 98 24.24 -16.14 -8.40
C GLY A 98 25.69 -16.39 -7.96
N ASP A 99 25.90 -16.39 -6.64
CA ASP A 99 27.21 -16.51 -5.99
C ASP A 99 27.73 -17.97 -5.90
N THR A 100 27.01 -18.95 -6.43
CA THR A 100 27.36 -20.38 -6.34
C THR A 100 28.49 -20.81 -7.28
N ARG A 101 28.83 -20.00 -8.28
CA ARG A 101 29.89 -20.31 -9.24
C ARG A 101 31.28 -19.98 -8.68
N ILE A 102 32.12 -20.99 -8.51
CA ILE A 102 33.51 -20.85 -8.01
C ILE A 102 34.51 -21.50 -8.98
N SER A 103 35.76 -21.03 -8.97
CA SER A 103 36.81 -21.58 -9.84
C SER A 103 37.32 -22.92 -9.30
N MET A 104 37.61 -23.89 -10.17
CA MET A 104 38.33 -25.11 -9.76
C MET A 104 39.67 -24.81 -9.08
N ALA A 105 40.29 -23.65 -9.39
CA ALA A 105 41.55 -23.24 -8.76
C ALA A 105 41.42 -22.92 -7.25
N SER A 106 40.20 -22.69 -6.73
CA SER A 106 39.98 -22.52 -5.28
C SER A 106 39.77 -23.83 -4.53
N ILE A 107 39.95 -24.98 -5.18
CA ILE A 107 39.79 -26.32 -4.59
C ILE A 107 41.18 -26.98 -4.49
N ASP A 108 41.61 -27.34 -3.27
CA ASP A 108 42.90 -27.99 -3.05
C ASP A 108 42.88 -29.47 -3.42
N TYR A 109 41.80 -30.16 -3.08
CA TYR A 109 41.62 -31.60 -3.30
C TYR A 109 40.20 -31.87 -3.76
N TYR A 110 40.03 -32.85 -4.66
CA TYR A 110 38.70 -33.28 -5.05
C TYR A 110 38.62 -34.80 -5.25
N VAL A 111 37.40 -35.31 -5.15
CA VAL A 111 37.02 -36.67 -5.53
C VAL A 111 35.82 -36.61 -6.47
N GLU A 112 35.87 -37.36 -7.56
CA GLU A 112 34.73 -37.52 -8.46
C GLU A 112 33.91 -38.72 -8.00
N GLN A 113 32.72 -38.46 -7.47
CA GLN A 113 31.82 -39.49 -7.01
C GLN A 113 30.38 -39.00 -7.09
N ASP A 114 29.61 -39.65 -7.96
CA ASP A 114 28.17 -39.39 -8.03
C ASP A 114 27.48 -39.95 -6.79
N ALA A 115 26.57 -39.16 -6.23
CA ALA A 115 25.72 -39.54 -5.11
C ALA A 115 24.34 -38.88 -5.28
N GLU A 116 23.30 -39.54 -4.78
CA GLU A 116 21.98 -38.91 -4.71
C GLU A 116 22.02 -37.71 -3.77
N LEU A 117 21.33 -36.63 -4.15
CA LEU A 117 21.22 -35.47 -3.29
C LEU A 117 20.21 -35.74 -2.17
N PRO A 118 20.46 -35.25 -0.94
CA PRO A 118 19.49 -35.37 0.13
C PRO A 118 18.25 -34.54 -0.20
N THR A 119 17.09 -35.18 -0.24
CA THR A 119 15.79 -34.53 -0.44
C THR A 119 14.99 -34.50 0.86
N LEU A 120 14.09 -33.53 0.98
CA LEU A 120 13.07 -33.52 2.03
C LEU A 120 11.75 -34.10 1.54
N GLU A 121 11.07 -34.80 2.44
CA GLU A 121 9.69 -35.25 2.24
C GLU A 121 8.74 -34.05 2.17
N SER A 122 7.63 -34.24 1.45
CA SER A 122 6.57 -33.24 1.34
C SER A 122 5.94 -32.93 2.70
N TRP A 123 5.58 -31.66 2.91
CA TRP A 123 4.88 -31.22 4.11
C TRP A 123 3.47 -31.80 4.19
N ASP A 124 3.11 -32.27 5.38
CA ASP A 124 1.75 -32.65 5.72
C ASP A 124 1.06 -31.53 6.52
N TYR A 125 -0.14 -31.16 6.08
CA TYR A 125 -0.90 -30.03 6.62
C TYR A 125 -2.23 -30.49 7.18
N ALA A 126 -2.28 -30.64 8.51
CA ALA A 126 -3.52 -30.70 9.26
C ALA A 126 -4.42 -29.46 9.03
N ASP A 127 -5.71 -29.55 9.36
CA ASP A 127 -6.69 -28.50 9.06
C ASP A 127 -6.39 -27.17 9.75
N HIS A 128 -5.87 -27.19 10.98
CA HIS A 128 -5.39 -25.98 11.67
C HIS A 128 -4.27 -25.26 10.89
N HIS A 129 -3.38 -25.99 10.19
CA HIS A 129 -2.35 -25.35 9.35
C HIS A 129 -2.96 -24.63 8.15
N LYS A 130 -3.97 -25.25 7.51
CA LYS A 130 -4.69 -24.62 6.39
C LYS A 130 -5.38 -23.34 6.87
N LYS A 131 -6.03 -23.39 8.04
CA LYS A 131 -6.70 -22.24 8.62
C LYS A 131 -5.74 -21.08 8.94
N ILE A 132 -4.57 -21.39 9.51
CA ILE A 132 -3.48 -20.41 9.69
C ILE A 132 -3.08 -19.79 8.36
N GLY A 133 -2.93 -20.62 7.31
CA GLY A 133 -2.60 -20.16 5.96
C GLY A 133 -3.64 -19.19 5.38
N GLU A 134 -4.92 -19.51 5.53
CA GLU A 134 -6.04 -18.67 5.08
C GLU A 134 -6.05 -17.31 5.79
N TYR A 135 -5.86 -17.27 7.11
CA TYR A 135 -5.79 -16.02 7.86
C TYR A 135 -4.56 -15.19 7.49
N ALA A 136 -3.38 -15.82 7.40
CA ALA A 136 -2.15 -15.13 7.03
C ALA A 136 -2.21 -14.56 5.60
N ALA A 137 -2.82 -15.28 4.65
CA ALA A 137 -3.03 -14.81 3.28
C ALA A 137 -3.86 -13.52 3.22
N GLN A 138 -4.76 -13.28 4.18
CA GLN A 138 -5.53 -12.03 4.26
C GLN A 138 -4.67 -10.81 4.65
N LEU A 139 -3.42 -11.01 5.10
CA LEU A 139 -2.45 -9.95 5.34
C LEU A 139 -1.56 -9.68 4.12
N ILE A 140 -1.62 -10.54 3.11
CA ILE A 140 -0.77 -10.47 1.92
C ILE A 140 -1.58 -9.84 0.79
N GLU A 141 -0.91 -8.97 0.04
CA GLU A 141 -1.48 -8.22 -1.08
C GLU A 141 -0.74 -8.61 -2.36
N ASP A 142 -1.39 -8.45 -3.51
CA ASP A 142 -0.74 -8.60 -4.81
C ASP A 142 0.46 -7.64 -4.89
N GLY A 143 1.56 -8.08 -5.52
CA GLY A 143 2.81 -7.31 -5.57
C GLY A 143 3.75 -7.48 -4.36
N SER A 144 3.32 -8.14 -3.28
CA SER A 144 4.15 -8.36 -2.09
C SER A 144 5.37 -9.24 -2.37
N THR A 145 6.49 -8.95 -1.69
CA THR A 145 7.72 -9.77 -1.77
C THR A 145 7.80 -10.69 -0.55
N LEU A 146 8.01 -11.99 -0.75
CA LEU A 146 7.86 -13.01 0.28
C LEU A 146 9.20 -13.55 0.79
N GLN A 147 9.29 -13.69 2.10
CA GLN A 147 10.16 -14.64 2.80
C GLN A 147 9.32 -15.54 3.68
N VAL A 148 9.59 -16.85 3.66
CA VAL A 148 8.91 -17.83 4.52
C VAL A 148 9.92 -18.76 5.15
N SER A 149 9.81 -18.97 6.47
CA SER A 149 10.68 -19.89 7.21
C SER A 149 10.23 -21.34 7.07
N MET A 150 11.11 -22.28 7.45
CA MET A 150 10.75 -23.70 7.54
C MET A 150 9.72 -23.96 8.65
N GLY A 151 8.79 -24.90 8.39
CA GLY A 151 7.79 -25.39 9.34
C GLY A 151 6.38 -25.47 8.73
N ASN A 152 5.53 -26.36 9.25
CA ASN A 152 4.19 -26.59 8.70
C ASN A 152 3.33 -25.32 8.67
N SER A 153 3.22 -24.57 9.77
CA SER A 153 2.37 -23.35 9.80
C SER A 153 2.85 -22.26 8.84
N PRO A 154 4.15 -21.86 8.81
CA PRO A 154 4.64 -20.90 7.81
C PRO A 154 4.48 -21.38 6.36
N GLN A 155 4.81 -22.64 6.05
CA GLN A 155 4.73 -23.16 4.68
C GLN A 155 3.27 -23.33 4.21
N ALA A 156 2.33 -23.62 5.10
CA ALA A 156 0.91 -23.66 4.76
C ALA A 156 0.36 -22.32 4.24
N VAL A 157 0.98 -21.19 4.63
CA VAL A 157 0.61 -19.87 4.12
C VAL A 157 0.81 -19.81 2.61
N LEU A 158 1.94 -20.33 2.10
CA LEU A 158 2.25 -20.29 0.66
C LEU A 158 1.16 -20.96 -0.18
N ARG A 159 0.56 -22.07 0.28
CA ARG A 159 -0.55 -22.73 -0.45
C ARG A 159 -1.79 -21.85 -0.60
N SER A 160 -2.03 -20.98 0.37
CA SER A 160 -3.15 -20.03 0.35
C SER A 160 -2.91 -18.84 -0.57
N LEU A 161 -1.69 -18.72 -1.16
CA LEU A 161 -1.31 -17.60 -2.02
C LEU A 161 -1.43 -17.87 -3.53
N THR A 162 -1.83 -19.07 -3.95
CA THR A 162 -1.92 -19.46 -5.37
C THR A 162 -2.82 -18.56 -6.24
N LYS A 163 -3.76 -17.84 -5.63
CA LYS A 163 -4.65 -16.89 -6.34
C LYS A 163 -4.14 -15.46 -6.41
N HIS A 164 -3.08 -15.12 -5.67
CA HIS A 164 -2.48 -13.79 -5.69
C HIS A 164 -1.74 -13.57 -7.01
N LYS A 165 -1.40 -12.31 -7.28
CA LYS A 165 -0.74 -11.88 -8.51
C LYS A 165 0.50 -11.06 -8.22
N HIS A 166 1.46 -11.15 -9.13
CA HIS A 166 2.66 -10.34 -9.17
C HIS A 166 3.53 -10.42 -7.91
N LEU A 167 3.49 -11.55 -7.19
CA LEU A 167 4.28 -11.76 -6.00
C LEU A 167 5.78 -11.84 -6.37
N GLY A 168 6.62 -11.43 -5.42
CA GLY A 168 8.08 -11.58 -5.49
C GLY A 168 8.62 -12.54 -4.44
N ILE A 169 9.84 -13.04 -4.63
CA ILE A 169 10.57 -13.85 -3.64
C ILE A 169 11.93 -13.21 -3.34
N HIS A 170 12.19 -13.02 -2.05
CA HIS A 170 13.50 -12.72 -1.47
C HIS A 170 13.58 -13.44 -0.12
N THR A 171 14.21 -14.61 -0.07
CA THR A 171 14.14 -15.51 1.10
C THR A 171 15.50 -16.05 1.51
N GLY A 172 15.69 -16.47 2.75
CA GLY A 172 16.90 -17.21 3.12
C GLY A 172 16.95 -18.60 2.47
N CYS A 173 15.80 -19.28 2.42
CA CYS A 173 15.65 -20.65 1.94
C CYS A 173 14.51 -20.74 0.93
N PHE A 174 14.77 -21.28 -0.26
CA PHE A 174 13.78 -21.53 -1.30
C PHE A 174 13.29 -22.98 -1.22
N THR A 175 11.96 -23.18 -1.18
CA THR A 175 11.31 -24.48 -0.93
C THR A 175 10.40 -24.92 -2.07
N ASP A 176 9.89 -26.16 -2.01
CA ASP A 176 8.93 -26.70 -2.97
C ASP A 176 7.67 -25.83 -3.10
N GLU A 177 7.13 -25.33 -1.98
CA GLU A 177 5.94 -24.48 -1.98
C GLU A 177 6.16 -23.17 -2.77
N MET A 178 7.37 -22.62 -2.70
CA MET A 178 7.74 -21.43 -3.48
C MET A 178 7.85 -21.76 -4.97
N MET A 179 8.44 -22.91 -5.33
CA MET A 179 8.43 -23.41 -6.70
C MET A 179 7.00 -23.54 -7.24
N GLU A 180 6.08 -24.10 -6.46
CA GLU A 180 4.68 -24.27 -6.89
C GLU A 180 3.95 -22.94 -7.08
N LEU A 181 4.28 -21.90 -6.29
CA LEU A 181 3.75 -20.55 -6.54
C LEU A 181 4.28 -19.91 -7.82
N VAL A 182 5.55 -20.14 -8.16
CA VAL A 182 6.12 -19.72 -9.46
C VAL A 182 5.40 -20.43 -10.60
N LYS A 183 5.25 -21.75 -10.53
CA LYS A 183 4.54 -22.55 -11.54
C LYS A 183 3.07 -22.15 -11.70
N ALA A 184 2.41 -21.77 -10.61
CA ALA A 184 1.03 -21.28 -10.62
C ALA A 184 0.87 -19.88 -11.25
N GLY A 185 1.98 -19.17 -11.53
CA GLY A 185 1.98 -17.79 -12.02
C GLY A 185 1.55 -16.77 -10.97
N ALA A 186 1.57 -17.14 -9.69
CA ALA A 186 1.32 -16.21 -8.60
C ALA A 186 2.57 -15.36 -8.32
N VAL A 187 3.75 -15.96 -8.47
CA VAL A 187 5.06 -15.31 -8.36
C VAL A 187 5.63 -15.09 -9.76
N ASP A 188 5.94 -13.84 -10.08
CA ASP A 188 6.62 -13.44 -11.32
C ASP A 188 7.74 -12.42 -11.06
N ASN A 189 7.93 -11.98 -9.80
CA ASN A 189 8.91 -10.99 -9.39
C ASN A 189 8.80 -9.63 -10.10
N SER A 190 7.69 -9.36 -10.82
CA SER A 190 7.51 -8.19 -11.68
C SER A 190 7.29 -6.89 -10.92
N MET A 191 6.88 -6.97 -9.64
CA MET A 191 6.63 -5.81 -8.78
C MET A 191 7.71 -5.60 -7.71
N LYS A 192 8.76 -6.45 -7.69
CA LYS A 192 9.91 -6.22 -6.79
C LYS A 192 10.59 -4.89 -7.14
N ALA A 193 10.79 -4.06 -6.12
CA ALA A 193 11.50 -2.79 -6.25
C ALA A 193 13.03 -2.97 -6.34
N TYR A 194 13.54 -4.13 -5.93
CA TYR A 194 14.95 -4.48 -5.91
C TYR A 194 15.11 -5.91 -6.46
N HIS A 195 16.03 -6.15 -7.41
CA HIS A 195 16.14 -7.42 -8.16
C HIS A 195 14.82 -7.85 -8.83
N LYS A 196 14.31 -6.96 -9.69
CA LYS A 196 13.08 -7.16 -10.44
C LYS A 196 13.22 -8.34 -11.41
N GLY A 197 12.19 -9.19 -11.47
CA GLY A 197 12.12 -10.33 -12.39
C GLY A 197 12.86 -11.59 -11.94
N VAL A 198 13.52 -11.58 -10.76
CA VAL A 198 14.30 -12.72 -10.28
C VAL A 198 13.91 -13.07 -8.84
N SER A 199 13.72 -14.37 -8.57
CA SER A 199 13.56 -14.92 -7.23
C SER A 199 14.93 -15.02 -6.57
N VAL A 200 15.09 -14.38 -5.41
CA VAL A 200 16.36 -14.34 -4.69
C VAL A 200 16.30 -15.29 -3.50
N ALA A 201 17.30 -16.16 -3.36
CA ALA A 201 17.48 -16.97 -2.17
C ALA A 201 18.94 -17.08 -1.73
N SER A 202 19.21 -17.70 -0.57
CA SER A 202 20.58 -18.01 -0.15
C SER A 202 20.95 -19.50 -0.31
N HIS A 203 19.95 -20.36 -0.14
CA HIS A 203 20.03 -21.79 -0.43
C HIS A 203 18.64 -22.34 -0.78
N CYS A 204 18.62 -23.56 -1.31
CA CYS A 204 17.43 -24.32 -1.65
C CYS A 204 17.37 -25.59 -0.80
N LEU A 205 16.16 -25.97 -0.40
CA LEU A 205 15.95 -27.15 0.42
C LEU A 205 14.57 -27.74 0.14
N GLY A 206 14.52 -28.96 -0.40
CA GLY A 206 13.26 -29.53 -0.90
C GLY A 206 13.40 -30.88 -1.58
N SER A 207 12.44 -31.18 -2.47
CA SER A 207 12.39 -32.44 -3.23
C SER A 207 13.35 -32.47 -4.42
N GLN A 208 13.49 -33.64 -5.06
CA GLN A 208 14.23 -33.77 -6.33
C GLN A 208 13.64 -32.85 -7.42
N ALA A 209 12.32 -32.64 -7.45
CA ALA A 209 11.69 -31.76 -8.41
C ALA A 209 12.13 -30.29 -8.22
N LEU A 210 12.39 -29.87 -6.98
CA LEU A 210 12.97 -28.55 -6.72
C LEU A 210 14.41 -28.47 -7.23
N CYS A 211 15.23 -29.50 -6.98
CA CYS A 211 16.61 -29.57 -7.49
C CYS A 211 16.65 -29.44 -9.02
N ASP A 212 15.76 -30.15 -9.72
CA ASP A 212 15.65 -30.10 -11.17
C ASP A 212 15.16 -28.72 -11.64
N PHE A 213 14.23 -28.10 -10.91
CA PHE A 213 13.64 -26.80 -11.24
C PHE A 213 14.63 -25.63 -11.12
N VAL A 214 15.56 -25.66 -10.16
CA VAL A 214 16.55 -24.59 -9.98
C VAL A 214 17.77 -24.76 -10.90
N ASN A 215 17.97 -25.95 -11.46
CA ASN A 215 19.09 -26.23 -12.34
C ASN A 215 19.01 -25.39 -13.63
N GLN A 216 20.01 -24.55 -13.86
CA GLN A 216 20.12 -23.63 -15.00
C GLN A 216 18.90 -22.71 -15.19
N ASN A 217 18.15 -22.45 -14.13
CA ASN A 217 17.02 -21.54 -14.16
C ASN A 217 17.46 -20.09 -13.86
N LYS A 218 17.43 -19.23 -14.88
CA LYS A 218 17.86 -17.82 -14.80
C LYS A 218 16.92 -16.93 -13.99
N GLU A 219 15.73 -17.41 -13.68
CA GLU A 219 14.75 -16.67 -12.86
C GLU A 219 15.01 -16.83 -11.36
N ILE A 220 16.04 -17.59 -10.97
CA ILE A 220 16.41 -17.85 -9.57
C ILE A 220 17.91 -17.63 -9.38
N GLU A 221 18.26 -16.78 -8.41
CA GLU A 221 19.64 -16.51 -8.03
C GLU A 221 19.88 -16.82 -6.56
N LEU A 222 20.98 -17.54 -6.28
CA LEU A 222 21.43 -17.89 -4.94
C LEU A 222 22.61 -17.00 -4.52
N HIS A 223 22.45 -16.27 -3.43
CA HIS A 223 23.43 -15.32 -2.91
C HIS A 223 23.93 -15.66 -1.52
N LYS A 224 25.11 -15.15 -1.18
CA LYS A 224 25.74 -15.36 0.15
C LYS A 224 24.82 -14.87 1.27
N SER A 225 24.90 -15.50 2.43
CA SER A 225 23.95 -15.23 3.52
C SER A 225 24.07 -13.81 4.09
N GLU A 226 25.27 -13.24 4.16
CA GLU A 226 25.51 -11.86 4.60
C GLU A 226 24.91 -10.81 3.64
N TRP A 227 24.61 -11.20 2.40
CA TRP A 227 23.96 -10.33 1.42
C TRP A 227 22.46 -10.57 1.36
N CYS A 228 22.04 -11.84 1.31
CA CYS A 228 20.63 -12.21 1.18
C CYS A 228 19.84 -11.85 2.44
N ASN A 229 20.47 -12.00 3.61
CA ASN A 229 19.84 -11.80 4.90
C ASN A 229 20.22 -10.43 5.53
N ASP A 230 20.73 -9.47 4.76
CA ASP A 230 20.96 -8.11 5.27
C ASP A 230 19.62 -7.36 5.40
N PRO A 231 19.21 -6.94 6.61
CA PRO A 231 17.95 -6.21 6.83
C PRO A 231 17.81 -4.96 5.95
N HIS A 232 18.91 -4.25 5.66
CA HIS A 232 18.86 -3.05 4.82
C HIS A 232 18.59 -3.37 3.35
N ARG A 233 19.01 -4.55 2.87
CA ARG A 233 18.72 -5.00 1.50
C ARG A 233 17.32 -5.56 1.40
N ILE A 234 16.90 -6.33 2.42
CA ILE A 234 15.53 -6.83 2.53
C ILE A 234 14.54 -5.65 2.49
N ALA A 235 14.83 -4.57 3.23
CA ALA A 235 14.00 -3.36 3.30
C ALA A 235 13.84 -2.59 1.98
N LYS A 236 14.71 -2.83 0.98
CA LYS A 236 14.59 -2.22 -0.35
C LYS A 236 13.45 -2.80 -1.17
N ASN A 237 12.99 -4.01 -0.83
CA ASN A 237 11.78 -4.57 -1.43
C ASN A 237 10.57 -3.88 -0.82
N ARG A 238 9.65 -3.36 -1.65
CA ARG A 238 8.36 -2.83 -1.18
C ARG A 238 7.46 -4.00 -0.76
N GLN A 239 6.58 -3.74 0.20
CA GLN A 239 5.63 -4.73 0.74
C GLN A 239 6.31 -6.07 1.08
N MET A 240 7.49 -6.00 1.72
CA MET A 240 8.20 -7.20 2.14
C MET A 240 7.44 -7.91 3.26
N VAL A 241 7.04 -9.15 3.05
CA VAL A 241 6.32 -9.99 4.02
C VAL A 241 7.25 -11.11 4.48
N SER A 242 7.59 -11.11 5.77
CA SER A 242 8.38 -12.19 6.39
C SER A 242 7.49 -13.08 7.25
N ILE A 243 7.42 -14.38 6.95
CA ILE A 243 6.53 -15.33 7.63
C ILE A 243 7.37 -16.35 8.41
N ASN A 244 7.30 -16.31 9.73
CA ASN A 244 8.16 -17.10 10.60
C ASN A 244 7.36 -17.94 11.60
N GLY A 245 7.84 -19.14 11.91
CA GLY A 245 7.28 -19.99 12.96
C GLY A 245 7.81 -19.61 14.35
N ALA A 246 7.07 -19.99 15.39
CA ALA A 246 7.44 -19.81 16.80
C ALA A 246 7.11 -21.06 17.61
N ARG A 247 7.89 -21.43 18.62
CA ARG A 247 7.54 -22.51 19.57
C ARG A 247 6.65 -22.00 20.69
N GLU A 248 7.02 -20.87 21.29
CA GLU A 248 6.25 -20.19 22.32
C GLU A 248 6.19 -18.69 22.02
N ILE A 249 5.06 -18.08 22.37
CA ILE A 249 4.91 -16.63 22.41
C ILE A 249 4.28 -16.25 23.75
N ASP A 250 4.84 -15.26 24.44
CA ASP A 250 4.23 -14.74 25.67
C ASP A 250 3.19 -13.65 25.39
N LEU A 251 2.35 -13.34 26.39
CA LEU A 251 1.32 -12.30 26.27
C LEU A 251 1.85 -10.87 26.07
N THR A 252 3.16 -10.65 26.18
CA THR A 252 3.80 -9.37 25.81
C THR A 252 4.25 -9.34 24.35
N GLY A 253 4.25 -10.49 23.68
CA GLY A 253 4.64 -10.68 22.29
C GLY A 253 6.11 -11.08 22.11
N GLN A 254 6.80 -11.58 23.14
CA GLN A 254 8.15 -12.15 22.96
C GLN A 254 8.05 -13.53 22.34
N VAL A 255 8.89 -13.81 21.34
CA VAL A 255 8.83 -15.04 20.56
C VAL A 255 10.08 -15.89 20.79
N VAL A 256 9.84 -17.15 21.13
CA VAL A 256 10.86 -18.20 21.25
C VAL A 256 10.71 -19.13 20.05
N ARG A 257 11.82 -19.46 19.39
CA ARG A 257 11.83 -20.35 18.22
C ARG A 257 12.82 -21.50 18.36
N ASP A 258 14.02 -21.23 18.87
CA ASP A 258 15.13 -22.19 18.85
C ASP A 258 15.15 -23.15 20.04
N SER A 259 14.40 -22.86 21.11
CA SER A 259 14.50 -23.54 22.41
C SER A 259 13.13 -23.71 23.08
N ARG A 260 13.10 -24.53 24.15
CA ARG A 260 12.01 -24.56 25.15
C ARG A 260 12.63 -24.88 26.50
N GLY A 261 12.61 -23.91 27.40
CA GLY A 261 13.45 -23.92 28.59
C GLY A 261 14.93 -24.09 28.22
N HIS A 262 15.63 -24.96 28.93
CA HIS A 262 17.07 -25.19 28.72
C HIS A 262 17.41 -26.11 27.54
N ARG A 263 16.41 -26.59 26.77
CA ARG A 263 16.64 -27.49 25.62
C ARG A 263 16.59 -26.73 24.30
N PHE A 264 17.64 -26.85 23.51
CA PHE A 264 17.76 -26.28 22.16
C PHE A 264 17.29 -27.29 21.11
N TYR A 265 16.54 -26.82 20.11
CA TYR A 265 15.96 -27.65 19.05
C TYR A 265 16.29 -27.16 17.65
N GLY A 266 16.62 -25.87 17.49
CA GLY A 266 16.96 -25.27 16.21
C GLY A 266 18.13 -24.29 16.38
N GLY A 267 18.15 -23.25 15.57
CA GLY A 267 19.07 -22.13 15.74
C GLY A 267 18.37 -20.79 15.47
N ILE A 268 19.09 -19.69 15.75
CA ILE A 268 18.62 -18.32 15.46
C ILE A 268 18.24 -18.19 13.98
N GLY A 269 19.11 -18.68 13.09
CA GLY A 269 18.89 -18.62 11.64
C GLY A 269 18.82 -17.17 11.13
N ALA A 270 18.04 -16.96 10.05
CA ALA A 270 17.80 -15.63 9.47
C ALA A 270 16.48 -14.98 9.95
N THR A 271 15.80 -15.54 10.96
CA THR A 271 14.45 -15.08 11.35
C THR A 271 14.46 -13.62 11.78
N GLN A 272 15.42 -13.24 12.64
CA GLN A 272 15.53 -11.85 13.11
C GLN A 272 15.87 -10.88 11.97
N ASP A 273 16.69 -11.33 11.02
CA ASP A 273 17.10 -10.53 9.86
C ASP A 273 15.88 -10.14 9.01
N PHE A 274 15.05 -11.13 8.68
CA PHE A 274 13.86 -10.92 7.87
C PHE A 274 12.73 -10.19 8.59
N ILE A 275 12.53 -10.44 9.89
CA ILE A 275 11.55 -9.68 10.68
C ILE A 275 11.91 -8.20 10.67
N ARG A 276 13.17 -7.85 10.91
CA ARG A 276 13.63 -6.45 10.91
C ARG A 276 13.62 -5.84 9.51
N GLY A 277 14.10 -6.57 8.51
CA GLY A 277 14.08 -6.11 7.12
C GLY A 277 12.66 -5.85 6.60
N ALA A 278 11.71 -6.73 6.94
CA ALA A 278 10.31 -6.53 6.61
C ALA A 278 9.70 -5.35 7.39
N ALA A 279 10.05 -5.16 8.66
CA ALA A 279 9.60 -4.00 9.43
C ALA A 279 10.11 -2.66 8.87
N MET A 280 11.31 -2.65 8.27
CA MET A 280 11.93 -1.47 7.64
C MET A 280 11.43 -1.22 6.20
N SER A 281 10.80 -2.20 5.56
CA SER A 281 10.25 -2.07 4.21
C SER A 281 9.01 -1.18 4.19
N ASN A 282 8.87 -0.33 3.17
CA ASN A 282 7.63 0.41 2.93
C ASN A 282 6.45 -0.56 2.72
N GLY A 283 5.43 -0.51 3.58
CA GLY A 283 4.30 -1.43 3.57
C GLY A 283 4.61 -2.86 4.02
N GLY A 284 5.78 -3.11 4.63
CA GLY A 284 6.22 -4.45 5.00
C GLY A 284 5.50 -5.04 6.22
N ARG A 285 5.45 -6.38 6.28
CA ARG A 285 4.62 -7.14 7.24
C ARG A 285 5.37 -8.35 7.80
N PRO A 286 5.97 -8.22 8.99
CA PRO A 286 6.45 -9.35 9.77
C PRO A 286 5.29 -10.14 10.38
N ILE A 287 5.21 -11.44 10.08
CA ILE A 287 4.16 -12.35 10.51
C ILE A 287 4.78 -13.53 11.27
N ILE A 288 4.26 -13.82 12.46
CA ILE A 288 4.54 -15.03 13.23
C ILE A 288 3.35 -15.99 13.06
N ALA A 289 3.55 -17.14 12.43
CA ALA A 289 2.52 -18.15 12.19
C ALA A 289 2.80 -19.40 13.04
N LEU A 290 1.88 -19.75 13.93
CA LEU A 290 2.00 -20.92 14.82
C LEU A 290 0.64 -21.56 15.11
N ALA A 291 0.61 -22.87 15.30
CA ALA A 291 -0.56 -23.51 15.91
C ALA A 291 -0.69 -23.05 17.37
N SER A 292 -1.92 -22.91 17.87
CA SER A 292 -2.19 -22.46 19.24
C SER A 292 -1.73 -23.47 20.30
N ARG A 293 -1.64 -24.76 19.92
CA ARG A 293 -1.22 -25.88 20.77
C ARG A 293 -0.09 -26.70 20.14
N ASP A 294 0.67 -27.37 21.00
CA ASP A 294 1.58 -28.45 20.63
C ASP A 294 0.81 -29.78 20.48
N ALA A 295 1.48 -30.80 19.94
CA ALA A 295 0.89 -32.14 19.74
C ALA A 295 0.48 -32.84 21.05
N ASP A 296 1.03 -32.42 22.19
CA ASP A 296 0.67 -32.90 23.53
C ASP A 296 -0.51 -32.12 24.16
N GLY A 297 -1.07 -31.14 23.44
CA GLY A 297 -2.17 -30.29 23.91
C GLY A 297 -1.72 -29.05 24.69
N SER A 298 -0.42 -28.88 24.97
CA SER A 298 0.08 -27.71 25.69
C SER A 298 -0.07 -26.43 24.86
N SER A 299 -0.41 -25.31 25.53
CA SER A 299 -0.56 -24.01 24.85
C SER A 299 0.80 -23.47 24.41
N ARG A 300 0.83 -22.87 23.21
CA ARG A 300 2.00 -22.16 22.67
C ARG A 300 1.90 -20.66 22.85
N ILE A 301 0.72 -20.15 23.22
CA ILE A 301 0.55 -18.81 23.78
C ILE A 301 0.57 -18.95 25.31
N VAL A 302 1.51 -18.28 25.97
CA VAL A 302 1.79 -18.48 27.40
C VAL A 302 1.79 -17.15 28.16
N THR A 303 1.44 -17.17 29.45
CA THR A 303 1.53 -15.95 30.29
C THR A 303 2.97 -15.48 30.45
N GLY A 304 3.89 -16.43 30.63
CA GLY A 304 5.33 -16.19 30.68
C GLY A 304 6.07 -17.35 30.01
N LEU A 305 7.17 -17.02 29.34
CA LEU A 305 8.00 -18.00 28.64
C LEU A 305 8.53 -19.07 29.60
N THR A 306 8.70 -20.30 29.10
CA THR A 306 9.30 -21.38 29.88
C THR A 306 10.70 -20.95 30.35
N SER A 307 10.98 -21.08 31.66
CA SER A 307 12.26 -20.65 32.25
C SER A 307 13.46 -21.24 31.52
N GLY A 308 14.38 -20.38 31.08
CA GLY A 308 15.57 -20.76 30.31
C GLY A 308 15.44 -20.62 28.79
N SER A 309 14.24 -20.32 28.27
CA SER A 309 14.03 -20.17 26.82
C SER A 309 14.74 -18.94 26.24
N GLY A 310 15.32 -19.11 25.06
CA GLY A 310 15.96 -18.04 24.29
C GLY A 310 14.95 -17.23 23.47
N VAL A 311 14.85 -15.93 23.74
CA VAL A 311 14.02 -15.02 22.94
C VAL A 311 14.72 -14.73 21.61
N CYS A 312 14.15 -15.21 20.51
CA CYS A 312 14.68 -14.98 19.16
C CYS A 312 14.14 -13.68 18.53
N SER A 313 12.96 -13.24 18.94
CA SER A 313 12.39 -11.96 18.49
C SER A 313 11.77 -11.23 19.67
N SER A 314 12.21 -9.99 19.87
CA SER A 314 11.76 -9.20 21.00
C SER A 314 10.32 -8.73 20.80
N ARG A 315 9.66 -8.30 21.88
CA ARG A 315 8.34 -7.69 21.81
C ARG A 315 8.26 -6.50 20.83
N GLY A 316 9.38 -5.80 20.59
CA GLY A 316 9.46 -4.67 19.68
C GLY A 316 9.54 -5.07 18.20
N ASP A 317 9.98 -6.29 17.89
CA ASP A 317 10.15 -6.77 16.51
C ASP A 317 8.84 -7.38 15.95
N VAL A 318 7.91 -7.82 16.80
CA VAL A 318 6.72 -8.57 16.38
C VAL A 318 5.58 -7.65 15.97
N HIS A 319 5.13 -7.78 14.71
CA HIS A 319 4.01 -7.03 14.15
C HIS A 319 2.72 -7.84 14.19
N TYR A 320 2.66 -8.98 13.49
CA TYR A 320 1.48 -9.83 13.41
C TYR A 320 1.74 -11.23 13.97
N VAL A 321 0.74 -11.81 14.62
CA VAL A 321 0.73 -13.20 15.09
C VAL A 321 -0.53 -13.87 14.57
N VAL A 322 -0.41 -15.07 14.02
CA VAL A 322 -1.50 -15.81 13.38
C VAL A 322 -1.55 -17.22 13.93
N THR A 323 -2.73 -17.62 14.39
CA THR A 323 -3.07 -19.01 14.74
C THR A 323 -4.29 -19.45 13.94
N GLU A 324 -4.73 -20.68 14.14
CA GLU A 324 -5.97 -21.23 13.62
C GLU A 324 -7.23 -20.52 14.16
N TYR A 325 -7.08 -19.64 15.16
CA TYR A 325 -8.16 -18.82 15.71
C TYR A 325 -8.12 -17.36 15.26
N GLY A 326 -7.21 -16.96 14.37
CA GLY A 326 -7.24 -15.62 13.75
C GLY A 326 -5.91 -14.87 13.80
N VAL A 327 -6.00 -13.54 13.70
CA VAL A 327 -4.85 -12.64 13.55
C VAL A 327 -4.81 -11.61 14.69
N ALA A 328 -3.67 -11.55 15.39
CA ALA A 328 -3.35 -10.49 16.34
C ALA A 328 -2.35 -9.49 15.73
N ASN A 329 -2.75 -8.23 15.63
CA ASN A 329 -1.88 -7.11 15.28
C ASN A 329 -1.33 -6.43 16.54
N LEU A 330 -0.02 -6.49 16.75
CA LEU A 330 0.69 -5.99 17.93
C LEU A 330 1.41 -4.65 17.70
N VAL A 331 1.35 -4.11 16.48
CA VAL A 331 2.01 -2.83 16.13
C VAL A 331 1.37 -1.67 16.88
N GLY A 332 2.19 -0.88 17.57
CA GLY A 332 1.74 0.27 18.37
C GLY A 332 0.86 -0.08 19.57
N GLN A 333 0.70 -1.37 19.90
CA GLN A 333 -0.16 -1.82 21.00
C GLN A 333 0.56 -1.81 22.34
N THR A 334 -0.11 -1.31 23.37
CA THR A 334 0.31 -1.43 24.77
C THR A 334 0.31 -2.88 25.24
N ILE A 335 1.02 -3.21 26.34
CA ILE A 335 1.01 -4.58 26.90
C ILE A 335 -0.41 -5.07 27.17
N ARG A 336 -1.28 -4.21 27.71
CA ARG A 336 -2.71 -4.53 27.92
C ARG A 336 -3.38 -4.96 26.61
N GLN A 337 -3.22 -4.18 25.55
CA GLN A 337 -3.82 -4.48 24.25
C GLN A 337 -3.24 -5.75 23.62
N ARG A 338 -1.93 -5.99 23.80
CA ARG A 338 -1.25 -7.22 23.35
C ARG A 338 -1.78 -8.45 24.05
N VAL A 339 -1.94 -8.40 25.37
CA VAL A 339 -2.56 -9.48 26.17
C VAL A 339 -3.92 -9.82 25.58
N LEU A 340 -4.81 -8.84 25.41
CA LEU A 340 -6.16 -9.08 24.91
C LEU A 340 -6.15 -9.67 23.49
N ARG A 341 -5.29 -9.17 22.60
CA ARG A 341 -5.18 -9.70 21.23
C ARG A 341 -4.54 -11.08 21.13
N LEU A 342 -3.58 -11.42 22.00
CA LEU A 342 -2.96 -12.74 21.96
C LEU A 342 -3.86 -13.80 22.60
N VAL A 343 -4.62 -13.45 23.63
CA VAL A 343 -5.64 -14.32 24.21
C VAL A 343 -6.75 -14.62 23.18
N GLU A 344 -7.14 -13.63 22.37
CA GLU A 344 -8.13 -13.78 21.29
C GLU A 344 -7.81 -14.95 20.36
N ILE A 345 -6.54 -15.04 19.95
CA ILE A 345 -6.06 -16.04 19.01
C ILE A 345 -5.48 -17.28 19.72
N ALA A 346 -5.61 -17.38 21.04
CA ALA A 346 -5.27 -18.59 21.79
C ALA A 346 -6.40 -19.61 21.72
N HIS A 347 -6.08 -20.87 21.98
CA HIS A 347 -7.09 -21.92 22.08
C HIS A 347 -8.14 -21.59 23.17
N PRO A 348 -9.45 -21.77 22.92
CA PRO A 348 -10.52 -21.43 23.86
C PRO A 348 -10.28 -21.91 25.30
N ASP A 349 -9.92 -23.18 25.51
CA ASP A 349 -9.76 -23.74 26.87
C ASP A 349 -8.68 -23.08 27.75
N VAL A 350 -7.76 -22.30 27.17
CA VAL A 350 -6.69 -21.64 27.94
C VAL A 350 -6.86 -20.12 28.03
N ARG A 351 -7.88 -19.53 27.40
CA ARG A 351 -8.05 -18.06 27.37
C ARG A 351 -8.20 -17.46 28.76
N GLU A 352 -9.02 -18.07 29.62
CA GLU A 352 -9.23 -17.55 30.98
C GLU A 352 -7.98 -17.71 31.86
N SER A 353 -7.26 -18.83 31.75
CA SER A 353 -6.02 -19.00 32.54
C SER A 353 -4.91 -18.03 32.11
N LEU A 354 -4.86 -17.66 30.82
CA LEU A 354 -3.99 -16.60 30.32
C LEU A 354 -4.38 -15.21 30.88
N LEU A 355 -5.68 -14.89 30.92
CA LEU A 355 -6.16 -13.63 31.51
C LEU A 355 -5.92 -13.58 33.02
N GLU A 356 -6.16 -14.68 33.74
CA GLU A 356 -5.83 -14.82 35.15
C GLU A 356 -4.34 -14.56 35.38
N GLY A 357 -3.47 -15.18 34.58
CA GLY A 357 -2.04 -14.94 34.59
C GLY A 357 -1.68 -13.46 34.35
N ALA A 358 -2.31 -12.80 33.38
CA ALA A 358 -2.10 -11.37 33.12
C ALA A 358 -2.61 -10.46 34.26
N ARG A 359 -3.70 -10.83 34.93
CA ARG A 359 -4.23 -10.13 36.12
C ARG A 359 -3.26 -10.28 37.30
N MET A 360 -2.72 -11.47 37.54
CA MET A 360 -1.71 -11.70 38.57
C MET A 360 -0.45 -10.84 38.35
N GLN A 361 -0.07 -10.62 37.08
CA GLN A 361 1.04 -9.74 36.70
C GLN A 361 0.67 -8.24 36.66
N LYS A 362 -0.60 -7.88 36.94
CA LYS A 362 -1.14 -6.52 36.89
C LYS A 362 -1.03 -5.83 35.52
N TRP A 363 -1.01 -6.61 34.43
CA TRP A 363 -1.01 -6.07 33.06
C TRP A 363 -2.40 -5.62 32.61
N ILE A 364 -3.44 -6.26 33.14
CA ILE A 364 -4.84 -5.94 32.88
C ILE A 364 -5.61 -5.79 34.22
N PRO A 365 -6.59 -4.87 34.31
CA PRO A 365 -7.51 -4.78 35.45
C PRO A 365 -8.41 -6.01 35.64
N GLU A 366 -8.97 -6.18 36.83
CA GLU A 366 -9.89 -7.29 37.17
C GLU A 366 -11.19 -7.31 36.34
N ILE A 367 -11.60 -6.16 35.78
CA ILE A 367 -12.79 -6.08 34.93
C ILE A 367 -12.64 -6.87 33.61
N TYR A 368 -11.41 -7.20 33.21
CA TYR A 368 -11.12 -7.97 32.01
C TYR A 368 -11.15 -9.47 32.35
N GLY A 369 -12.21 -10.16 31.93
CA GLY A 369 -12.35 -11.62 31.98
C GLY A 369 -12.84 -12.19 30.63
N PHE A 370 -13.05 -13.50 30.57
CA PHE A 370 -13.72 -14.12 29.42
C PHE A 370 -15.16 -14.54 29.82
N ASN A 371 -16.17 -14.02 29.12
CA ASN A 371 -17.55 -14.55 29.13
C ASN A 371 -17.66 -15.65 28.04
N PRO A 372 -18.68 -16.56 28.08
CA PRO A 372 -18.61 -17.91 27.49
C PRO A 372 -18.07 -18.08 26.06
N SER A 373 -17.52 -19.27 25.80
CA SER A 373 -16.86 -19.76 24.58
C SER A 373 -17.69 -19.63 23.29
N GLY A 374 -17.04 -19.27 22.17
CA GLY A 374 -17.67 -19.21 20.84
C GLY A 374 -16.98 -18.28 19.83
N ILE A 375 -15.97 -17.51 20.25
CA ILE A 375 -15.15 -16.69 19.36
C ILE A 375 -14.17 -17.61 18.61
N HIS A 376 -14.43 -17.79 17.30
CA HIS A 376 -13.71 -18.67 16.37
C HIS A 376 -13.92 -20.18 16.58
N ASP A 377 -15.05 -20.60 17.15
CA ASP A 377 -15.48 -22.01 17.07
C ASP A 377 -15.88 -22.33 15.62
N GLU A 378 -15.37 -23.45 15.08
CA GLU A 378 -15.69 -23.91 13.72
C GLU A 378 -17.20 -24.09 13.52
N ASP A 379 -17.93 -24.39 14.59
CA ASP A 379 -19.39 -24.59 14.59
C ASP A 379 -20.21 -23.29 14.77
N ALA A 380 -19.58 -22.14 15.01
CA ALA A 380 -20.28 -20.89 15.38
C ALA A 380 -20.69 -19.99 14.19
N GLY A 381 -20.20 -20.27 12.97
CA GLY A 381 -20.58 -19.55 11.75
C GLY A 381 -20.04 -18.11 11.63
N ILE A 382 -19.20 -17.66 12.57
CA ILE A 382 -18.67 -16.29 12.61
C ILE A 382 -17.18 -16.28 12.29
N ASP A 383 -16.81 -15.77 11.11
CA ASP A 383 -15.43 -15.65 10.66
C ASP A 383 -15.11 -14.25 10.10
N ILE A 384 -13.82 -13.96 9.98
CA ILE A 384 -13.26 -12.78 9.33
C ILE A 384 -13.53 -12.85 7.83
N LYS A 385 -14.20 -11.84 7.27
CA LYS A 385 -14.53 -11.75 5.83
C LYS A 385 -14.00 -10.45 5.23
N ARG A 386 -13.31 -10.54 4.08
CA ARG A 386 -13.03 -9.37 3.21
C ARG A 386 -14.32 -8.97 2.51
N VAL A 387 -14.71 -7.70 2.64
CA VAL A 387 -15.93 -7.17 2.03
C VAL A 387 -15.67 -5.83 1.36
N SER A 388 -16.30 -5.62 0.21
CA SER A 388 -16.08 -4.43 -0.61
C SER A 388 -17.36 -3.62 -0.75
N PHE A 389 -17.26 -2.32 -0.51
CA PHE A 389 -18.34 -1.36 -0.70
C PHE A 389 -17.84 -0.23 -1.60
N GLY A 390 -18.23 -0.25 -2.88
CA GLY A 390 -17.57 0.55 -3.92
C GLY A 390 -16.21 -0.03 -4.28
N SER A 391 -15.19 0.84 -4.44
CA SER A 391 -13.79 0.46 -4.64
C SER A 391 -13.06 0.07 -3.34
N ILE A 392 -13.65 0.36 -2.17
CA ILE A 392 -12.96 0.22 -0.88
C ILE A 392 -13.17 -1.17 -0.29
N GLN A 393 -12.06 -1.78 0.14
CA GLN A 393 -12.02 -3.04 0.87
C GLN A 393 -12.08 -2.79 2.38
N TYR A 394 -12.87 -3.60 3.07
CA TYR A 394 -13.02 -3.63 4.52
C TYR A 394 -12.89 -5.07 5.03
N MET A 395 -12.65 -5.20 6.33
CA MET A 395 -12.69 -6.45 7.06
C MET A 395 -13.95 -6.48 7.94
N SER A 396 -14.79 -7.48 7.76
CA SER A 396 -15.91 -7.77 8.65
C SER A 396 -15.51 -8.87 9.61
N ARG A 397 -15.59 -8.64 10.92
CA ARG A 397 -15.28 -9.65 11.95
C ARG A 397 -16.06 -9.42 13.24
N PRO A 398 -16.19 -10.43 14.12
CA PRO A 398 -16.76 -10.23 15.45
C PRO A 398 -15.94 -9.20 16.25
N MET A 399 -16.65 -8.43 17.09
CA MET A 399 -16.04 -7.55 18.08
C MET A 399 -15.38 -8.38 19.18
N HIS A 400 -14.23 -7.92 19.65
CA HIS A 400 -13.44 -8.57 20.69
C HIS A 400 -13.17 -7.61 21.87
N PRO A 401 -12.92 -8.10 23.10
CA PRO A 401 -12.34 -7.31 24.19
C PRO A 401 -11.15 -6.40 23.81
N SER A 402 -10.37 -6.77 22.80
CA SER A 402 -9.24 -5.98 22.29
C SER A 402 -9.69 -4.69 21.55
N ASP A 403 -10.95 -4.59 21.15
CA ASP A 403 -11.53 -3.47 20.40
C ASP A 403 -12.05 -2.33 21.26
N VAL A 404 -11.93 -2.40 22.60
CA VAL A 404 -12.40 -1.36 23.53
C VAL A 404 -12.01 0.04 23.06
N ARG A 405 -10.74 0.22 22.69
CA ARG A 405 -10.23 1.53 22.24
C ARG A 405 -10.76 1.90 20.85
N SER A 406 -10.86 0.94 19.94
CA SER A 406 -11.41 1.13 18.60
C SER A 406 -12.88 1.57 18.68
N LEU A 407 -13.66 0.94 19.56
CA LEU A 407 -15.06 1.27 19.80
C LEU A 407 -15.20 2.68 20.42
N GLN A 408 -14.37 3.04 21.39
CA GLN A 408 -14.35 4.39 21.96
C GLN A 408 -14.00 5.45 20.90
N GLN A 409 -12.95 5.23 20.10
CA GLN A 409 -12.58 6.14 19.03
C GLN A 409 -13.68 6.28 17.98
N PHE A 410 -14.31 5.16 17.61
CA PHE A 410 -15.45 5.15 16.70
C PHE A 410 -16.63 5.94 17.26
N PHE A 411 -16.92 5.80 18.55
CA PHE A 411 -17.96 6.55 19.25
C PHE A 411 -17.67 8.05 19.25
N TYR A 412 -16.44 8.46 19.62
CA TYR A 412 -16.05 9.87 19.66
C TYR A 412 -15.92 10.54 18.29
N ALA A 413 -15.85 9.74 17.22
CA ALA A 413 -15.84 10.23 15.84
C ALA A 413 -17.25 10.46 15.26
N GLN A 414 -18.32 10.11 15.99
CA GLN A 414 -19.70 10.38 15.55
C GLN A 414 -20.13 11.80 15.94
N ASP A 415 -21.02 12.39 15.13
CA ASP A 415 -21.74 13.59 15.52
C ASP A 415 -22.67 13.33 16.73
N GLU A 416 -22.96 14.38 17.50
CA GLU A 416 -23.78 14.28 18.72
C GLU A 416 -25.20 13.78 18.41
N GLU A 417 -25.74 14.14 17.25
CA GLU A 417 -27.07 13.73 16.82
C GLU A 417 -27.14 12.21 16.59
N THR A 418 -26.11 11.62 16.00
CA THR A 418 -25.98 10.18 15.72
C THR A 418 -25.93 9.39 17.02
N ILE A 419 -25.14 9.85 17.99
CA ILE A 419 -25.08 9.24 19.33
C ILE A 419 -26.47 9.32 19.98
N ARG A 420 -27.11 10.50 19.93
CA ARG A 420 -28.46 10.67 20.50
C ARG A 420 -29.50 9.78 19.82
N LEU A 421 -29.45 9.63 18.50
CA LEU A 421 -30.34 8.76 17.73
C LEU A 421 -30.12 7.28 18.06
N ARG A 422 -28.90 6.88 18.41
CA ARG A 422 -28.55 5.49 18.75
C ARG A 422 -28.90 5.10 20.19
N TYR A 423 -28.62 5.98 21.16
CA TYR A 423 -28.71 5.65 22.59
C TYR A 423 -29.90 6.31 23.31
N GLY A 424 -30.72 7.11 22.61
CA GLY A 424 -31.89 7.77 23.20
C GLY A 424 -31.60 9.09 23.89
N HIS A 425 -30.35 9.36 24.25
CA HIS A 425 -29.92 10.55 24.99
C HIS A 425 -28.51 10.97 24.57
N ALA A 426 -28.12 12.20 24.93
CA ALA A 426 -26.74 12.65 24.74
C ALA A 426 -25.82 11.87 25.67
N MET A 427 -24.80 11.23 25.11
CA MET A 427 -23.81 10.47 25.86
C MET A 427 -22.43 11.09 25.56
N PRO A 428 -21.94 12.02 26.39
CA PRO A 428 -20.73 12.79 26.09
C PRO A 428 -19.45 11.95 26.22
N MET A 429 -19.50 10.83 26.96
CA MET A 429 -18.35 9.98 27.22
C MET A 429 -18.75 8.50 27.25
N LEU A 430 -17.93 7.64 26.66
CA LEU A 430 -18.01 6.19 26.81
C LEU A 430 -16.84 5.69 27.67
N ASP A 431 -17.11 5.42 28.95
CA ASP A 431 -16.10 4.94 29.90
C ASP A 431 -15.57 3.54 29.52
N GLU A 432 -14.41 3.17 30.06
CA GLU A 432 -13.71 1.92 29.72
C GLU A 432 -14.55 0.68 30.08
N GLY A 433 -15.25 0.68 31.22
CA GLY A 433 -16.06 -0.44 31.66
C GLY A 433 -17.28 -0.66 30.74
N SER A 434 -17.93 0.43 30.34
CA SER A 434 -19.02 0.38 29.35
C SER A 434 -18.54 -0.06 27.97
N ALA A 435 -17.43 0.50 27.48
CA ALA A 435 -16.83 0.08 26.20
C ALA A 435 -16.42 -1.40 26.21
N TYR A 436 -15.89 -1.88 27.33
CA TYR A 436 -15.55 -3.29 27.52
C TYR A 436 -16.77 -4.18 27.47
N ARG A 437 -17.84 -3.91 28.25
CA ARG A 437 -19.10 -4.68 28.15
C ARG A 437 -19.68 -4.71 26.74
N MET A 438 -19.50 -3.63 25.99
CA MET A 438 -19.97 -3.50 24.62
C MET A 438 -19.08 -4.18 23.57
N SER A 439 -17.84 -4.55 23.92
CA SER A 439 -16.89 -5.22 23.01
C SER A 439 -16.69 -6.69 23.39
N ALA A 440 -16.77 -7.03 24.68
CA ALA A 440 -16.71 -8.36 25.26
C ALA A 440 -18.08 -9.06 25.22
N VAL A 441 -18.63 -9.20 24.01
CA VAL A 441 -19.92 -9.86 23.77
C VAL A 441 -19.71 -11.37 23.74
N ASP A 442 -20.56 -12.10 24.47
CA ASP A 442 -20.63 -13.56 24.34
C ASP A 442 -21.23 -13.91 22.98
N GLN A 443 -20.35 -14.14 22.02
CA GLN A 443 -20.73 -14.39 20.63
C GLN A 443 -21.48 -15.72 20.46
N SER A 444 -21.55 -16.61 21.46
CA SER A 444 -22.33 -17.85 21.38
C SER A 444 -23.83 -17.61 21.63
N LYS A 445 -24.15 -16.59 22.43
CA LYS A 445 -25.52 -16.22 22.79
C LYS A 445 -25.98 -14.98 22.03
N ASP A 446 -25.26 -13.89 22.19
CA ASP A 446 -25.50 -12.62 21.51
C ASP A 446 -24.59 -12.53 20.27
N LEU A 447 -24.60 -11.39 19.58
CA LEU A 447 -23.70 -11.14 18.46
C LEU A 447 -23.30 -9.68 18.36
N ALA A 448 -22.03 -9.44 18.07
CA ALA A 448 -21.55 -8.12 17.65
C ALA A 448 -20.53 -8.27 16.52
N ILE A 449 -20.85 -7.72 15.34
CA ILE A 449 -19.99 -7.72 14.15
C ILE A 449 -19.55 -6.29 13.85
N GLY A 450 -18.24 -6.08 13.75
CA GLY A 450 -17.64 -4.84 13.30
C GLY A 450 -17.19 -4.90 11.83
N VAL A 451 -17.31 -3.77 11.14
CA VAL A 451 -16.71 -3.52 9.82
C VAL A 451 -15.55 -2.56 10.01
N PHE A 452 -14.34 -3.04 9.75
CA PHE A 452 -13.08 -2.36 9.98
C PHE A 452 -12.46 -1.98 8.65
N TYR A 453 -12.07 -0.72 8.52
CA TYR A 453 -11.17 -0.26 7.46
C TYR A 453 -9.73 -0.47 7.90
N ARG A 454 -8.87 -1.00 7.02
CA ARG A 454 -7.45 -1.21 7.31
C ARG A 454 -6.62 -0.17 6.55
N ASP A 455 -5.92 0.69 7.27
CA ASP A 455 -4.91 1.61 6.75
C ASP A 455 -3.54 1.17 7.27
N ASN A 456 -2.74 0.52 6.43
CA ASN A 456 -1.48 -0.12 6.84
C ASN A 456 -1.65 -1.03 8.07
N HIS A 457 -1.08 -0.64 9.21
CA HIS A 457 -1.16 -1.35 10.49
C HIS A 457 -2.34 -0.91 11.37
N ARG A 458 -3.15 0.05 10.94
CA ARG A 458 -4.26 0.59 11.73
C ARG A 458 -5.58 0.00 11.27
N GLU A 459 -6.33 -0.55 12.23
CA GLU A 459 -7.71 -0.98 12.03
C GLU A 459 -8.65 0.08 12.58
N LEU A 460 -9.56 0.57 11.74
CA LEU A 460 -10.52 1.61 12.06
C LEU A 460 -11.93 1.04 11.97
N LEU A 461 -12.62 0.94 13.10
CA LEU A 461 -14.03 0.56 13.12
C LEU A 461 -14.86 1.63 12.38
N ARG A 462 -15.64 1.21 11.38
CA ARG A 462 -16.51 2.07 10.56
C ARG A 462 -17.98 1.77 10.74
N ALA A 463 -18.32 0.55 11.14
CA ALA A 463 -19.67 0.20 11.51
C ALA A 463 -19.68 -0.94 12.51
N VAL A 464 -20.71 -1.00 13.35
CA VAL A 464 -20.99 -2.16 14.21
C VAL A 464 -22.47 -2.50 14.11
N GLY A 465 -22.74 -3.79 13.88
CA GLY A 465 -24.08 -4.38 13.97
C GLY A 465 -24.12 -5.32 15.18
N ARG A 466 -25.26 -5.38 15.85
CA ARG A 466 -25.46 -6.23 17.04
C ARG A 466 -26.82 -6.90 17.01
N PHE A 467 -26.89 -8.08 17.62
CA PHE A 467 -28.16 -8.57 18.16
C PHE A 467 -28.00 -9.05 19.60
N TYR A 468 -29.08 -8.92 20.37
CA TYR A 468 -29.19 -9.42 21.75
C TYR A 468 -30.34 -10.41 21.84
N LEU A 469 -30.08 -11.62 22.33
CA LEU A 469 -31.06 -12.71 22.36
C LEU A 469 -32.01 -12.56 23.56
N ASP A 470 -33.32 -12.64 23.30
CA ASP A 470 -34.34 -12.60 24.36
C ASP A 470 -34.43 -13.92 25.13
N GLY A 471 -35.04 -13.89 26.32
CA GLY A 471 -35.15 -15.05 27.24
C GLY A 471 -35.86 -16.30 26.70
N GLY A 472 -36.41 -16.27 25.48
CA GLY A 472 -37.03 -17.40 24.79
C GLY A 472 -36.27 -17.95 23.58
N GLY A 473 -35.13 -17.34 23.21
CA GLY A 473 -34.24 -17.81 22.12
C GLY A 473 -34.79 -17.68 20.70
N LYS A 474 -36.05 -17.27 20.52
CA LYS A 474 -36.71 -17.14 19.21
C LYS A 474 -36.76 -15.71 18.68
N THR A 475 -36.50 -14.73 19.54
CA THR A 475 -36.52 -13.30 19.21
C THR A 475 -35.24 -12.63 19.65
N ALA A 476 -34.81 -11.59 18.94
CA ALA A 476 -33.64 -10.81 19.28
C ALA A 476 -33.78 -9.33 18.93
N GLU A 477 -33.26 -8.45 19.80
CA GLU A 477 -33.13 -7.02 19.52
C GLU A 477 -31.97 -6.80 18.54
N VAL A 478 -32.16 -6.03 17.46
CA VAL A 478 -31.08 -5.68 16.51
C VAL A 478 -30.74 -4.20 16.51
N ALA A 479 -29.46 -3.91 16.36
CA ALA A 479 -28.98 -2.55 16.48
C ALA A 479 -27.72 -2.25 15.65
N PHE A 480 -27.66 -1.05 15.08
CA PHE A 480 -26.59 -0.66 14.15
C PHE A 480 -26.06 0.73 14.46
N LEU A 481 -24.75 0.90 14.28
CA LEU A 481 -24.11 2.21 14.26
C LEU A 481 -23.12 2.23 13.10
N VAL A 482 -23.25 3.21 12.19
CA VAL A 482 -22.40 3.37 11.00
C VAL A 482 -21.86 4.78 10.98
N HIS A 483 -20.54 4.90 10.83
CA HIS A 483 -19.84 6.17 10.67
C HIS A 483 -20.51 7.01 9.57
N GLU A 484 -20.73 8.30 9.80
CA GLU A 484 -21.37 9.20 8.82
C GLU A 484 -20.76 9.11 7.42
N LYS A 485 -19.45 9.26 7.34
CA LYS A 485 -18.65 9.12 6.11
C LYS A 485 -18.75 7.71 5.46
N ALA A 486 -19.21 6.68 6.18
CA ALA A 486 -19.40 5.32 5.66
C ALA A 486 -20.89 4.98 5.35
N ARG A 487 -21.81 5.94 5.52
CA ARG A 487 -23.24 5.76 5.20
C ARG A 487 -23.48 5.71 3.70
N ARG A 488 -24.67 5.24 3.31
CA ARG A 488 -25.12 5.14 1.90
C ARG A 488 -24.29 4.19 1.01
N LYS A 489 -23.26 3.53 1.52
CA LYS A 489 -22.47 2.50 0.81
C LYS A 489 -23.01 1.07 0.96
N GLY A 490 -24.14 0.87 1.64
CA GLY A 490 -24.76 -0.44 1.85
C GLY A 490 -24.24 -1.25 3.04
N ILE A 491 -23.39 -0.67 3.90
CA ILE A 491 -22.77 -1.38 5.04
C ILE A 491 -23.81 -1.86 6.06
N ALA A 492 -24.80 -1.03 6.42
CA ALA A 492 -25.87 -1.43 7.34
C ALA A 492 -26.71 -2.58 6.78
N ASN A 493 -26.96 -2.58 5.47
CA ASN A 493 -27.65 -3.66 4.77
C ASN A 493 -26.86 -4.96 4.86
N TYR A 494 -25.56 -4.90 4.59
CA TYR A 494 -24.68 -6.05 4.74
C TYR A 494 -24.68 -6.60 6.17
N LEU A 495 -24.52 -5.73 7.17
CA LEU A 495 -24.52 -6.13 8.59
C LEU A 495 -25.83 -6.82 8.99
N LEU A 496 -26.98 -6.26 8.59
CA LEU A 496 -28.28 -6.87 8.87
C LEU A 496 -28.41 -8.26 8.20
N SER A 497 -27.96 -8.39 6.96
CA SER A 497 -27.98 -9.66 6.23
C SER A 497 -27.07 -10.72 6.87
N GLU A 498 -25.84 -10.36 7.25
CA GLU A 498 -24.93 -11.30 7.91
C GLU A 498 -25.42 -11.72 9.29
N ILE A 499 -25.93 -10.76 10.07
CA ILE A 499 -26.54 -11.04 11.36
C ILE A 499 -27.75 -11.97 11.21
N ALA A 500 -28.59 -11.76 10.19
CA ALA A 500 -29.75 -12.61 9.93
C ALA A 500 -29.37 -14.07 9.60
N LYS A 501 -28.31 -14.29 8.80
CA LYS A 501 -27.81 -15.65 8.49
C LYS A 501 -27.39 -16.41 9.75
N ILE A 502 -26.58 -15.76 10.60
CA ILE A 502 -26.11 -16.35 11.86
C ILE A 502 -27.29 -16.60 12.82
N ALA A 503 -28.23 -15.66 12.89
CA ALA A 503 -29.40 -15.80 13.75
C ALA A 503 -30.33 -16.93 13.28
N GLN A 504 -30.47 -17.15 11.97
CA GLN A 504 -31.22 -18.27 11.39
C GLN A 504 -30.62 -19.61 11.79
N GLU A 505 -29.29 -19.75 11.67
CA GLU A 505 -28.55 -20.96 12.09
C GLU A 505 -28.74 -21.25 13.59
N ARG A 506 -28.91 -20.20 14.40
CA ARG A 506 -29.19 -20.28 15.85
C ARG A 506 -30.68 -20.44 16.20
N GLY A 507 -31.56 -20.54 15.21
CA GLY A 507 -32.99 -20.74 15.42
C GLY A 507 -33.79 -19.50 15.83
N VAL A 508 -33.22 -18.30 15.69
CA VAL A 508 -33.94 -17.04 15.89
C VAL A 508 -34.91 -16.84 14.72
N LYS A 509 -36.15 -16.46 15.03
CA LYS A 509 -37.24 -16.30 14.06
C LYS A 509 -37.59 -14.84 13.78
N THR A 510 -37.48 -13.98 14.78
CA THR A 510 -37.91 -12.59 14.64
C THR A 510 -36.85 -11.65 15.19
N PHE A 511 -36.52 -10.62 14.41
CA PHE A 511 -35.77 -9.47 14.91
C PHE A 511 -36.74 -8.35 15.27
N TRP A 512 -36.41 -7.64 16.35
CA TRP A 512 -37.11 -6.42 16.72
C TRP A 512 -36.13 -5.27 16.98
N ALA A 513 -36.58 -4.02 16.84
CA ALA A 513 -35.79 -2.85 17.14
C ALA A 513 -36.67 -1.66 17.53
N SER A 514 -36.28 -0.95 18.59
CA SER A 514 -36.85 0.37 18.92
C SER A 514 -36.08 1.48 18.21
N VAL A 515 -36.77 2.27 17.38
CA VAL A 515 -36.14 3.32 16.55
C VAL A 515 -36.85 4.65 16.78
N GLN A 516 -36.09 5.69 17.12
CA GLN A 516 -36.63 7.04 17.24
C GLN A 516 -37.32 7.49 15.95
N LYS A 517 -38.51 8.09 16.07
CA LYS A 517 -39.35 8.55 14.94
C LYS A 517 -38.61 9.48 13.97
N ARG A 518 -37.64 10.24 14.47
CA ARG A 518 -36.79 11.14 13.68
C ARG A 518 -35.62 10.46 12.93
N ASN A 519 -35.28 9.20 13.24
CA ASN A 519 -34.21 8.46 12.58
C ASN A 519 -34.66 7.92 11.21
N LYS A 520 -34.92 8.85 10.27
CA LYS A 520 -35.40 8.53 8.91
C LYS A 520 -34.53 7.48 8.18
N PRO A 521 -33.19 7.50 8.28
CA PRO A 521 -32.35 6.48 7.66
C PRO A 521 -32.63 5.06 8.15
N MET A 522 -32.75 4.85 9.47
CA MET A 522 -33.04 3.53 10.03
C MET A 522 -34.46 3.05 9.72
N VAL A 523 -35.44 3.96 9.80
CA VAL A 523 -36.82 3.65 9.39
C VAL A 523 -36.85 3.20 7.93
N LYS A 524 -36.13 3.89 7.04
CA LYS A 524 -36.06 3.51 5.62
C LYS A 524 -35.37 2.15 5.43
N LEU A 525 -34.30 1.88 6.18
CA LEU A 525 -33.60 0.59 6.15
C LEU A 525 -34.55 -0.55 6.51
N PHE A 526 -35.21 -0.51 7.67
CA PHE A 526 -36.09 -1.59 8.12
C PHE A 526 -37.33 -1.76 7.25
N MET A 527 -37.99 -0.67 6.86
CA MET A 527 -39.13 -0.75 5.94
C MET A 527 -38.74 -1.34 4.58
N SER A 528 -37.54 -1.04 4.06
CA SER A 528 -37.04 -1.63 2.80
C SER A 528 -36.77 -3.13 2.90
N ARG A 529 -36.75 -3.68 4.12
CA ARG A 529 -36.51 -5.09 4.43
C ARG A 529 -37.76 -5.83 4.88
N GLY A 530 -38.93 -5.21 4.73
CA GLY A 530 -40.21 -5.84 5.05
C GLY A 530 -40.59 -5.76 6.53
N ALA A 531 -40.02 -4.83 7.28
CA ALA A 531 -40.39 -4.67 8.68
C ALA A 531 -41.85 -4.24 8.86
N GLU A 532 -42.54 -4.86 9.81
CA GLU A 532 -43.81 -4.36 10.34
C GLU A 532 -43.50 -3.26 11.37
N ARG A 533 -44.23 -2.14 11.31
CA ARG A 533 -44.02 -0.98 12.18
C ARG A 533 -45.20 -0.80 13.12
N GLU A 534 -44.95 -0.91 14.42
CA GLU A 534 -45.91 -0.57 15.46
C GLU A 534 -45.64 0.85 15.99
N ARG A 535 -46.67 1.69 16.00
CA ARG A 535 -46.57 3.06 16.53
C ARG A 535 -47.00 3.09 17.98
N ILE A 536 -46.06 3.37 18.86
CA ILE A 536 -46.36 3.53 20.29
C ILE A 536 -46.81 4.98 20.54
N ALA A 537 -48.04 5.13 21.03
CA ALA A 537 -48.64 6.42 21.33
C ALA A 537 -48.03 7.00 22.61
N GLY A 538 -47.46 8.21 22.52
CA GLY A 538 -46.79 8.88 23.65
C GLY A 538 -45.29 8.61 23.79
N ASP A 539 -44.72 7.69 23.00
CA ASP A 539 -43.28 7.44 22.93
C ASP A 539 -42.65 8.22 21.76
N ASP A 540 -41.36 8.56 21.85
CA ASP A 540 -40.60 9.19 20.76
C ASP A 540 -39.99 8.15 19.79
N SER A 541 -40.17 6.86 20.07
CA SER A 541 -39.76 5.71 19.27
C SER A 541 -40.94 4.93 18.68
N ASP A 542 -40.67 4.21 17.60
CA ASP A 542 -41.55 3.17 17.06
C ASP A 542 -40.83 1.82 17.13
N GLU A 543 -41.59 0.74 17.24
CA GLU A 543 -41.06 -0.62 17.19
C GLU A 543 -41.18 -1.20 15.79
N PHE A 544 -40.13 -1.90 15.38
CA PHE A 544 -40.04 -2.57 14.08
C PHE A 544 -39.78 -4.06 14.30
N THR A 545 -40.57 -4.92 13.68
CA THR A 545 -40.39 -6.38 13.70
C THR A 545 -40.11 -6.91 12.30
N MET A 546 -39.21 -7.87 12.18
CA MET A 546 -38.75 -8.45 10.90
C MET A 546 -38.62 -9.97 11.01
N ASP A 547 -39.09 -10.69 10.00
CA ASP A 547 -38.89 -12.14 9.88
C ASP A 547 -37.47 -12.47 9.41
N VAL A 548 -36.76 -13.32 10.16
CA VAL A 548 -35.35 -13.66 9.88
C VAL A 548 -35.22 -14.49 8.60
N ASP A 549 -36.15 -15.42 8.34
CA ASP A 549 -36.11 -16.30 7.18
C ASP A 549 -36.28 -15.47 5.88
N ASP A 550 -37.13 -14.44 5.90
CA ASP A 550 -37.29 -13.51 4.78
C ASP A 550 -36.08 -12.59 4.58
N LEU A 551 -35.42 -12.13 5.66
CA LEU A 551 -34.17 -11.39 5.56
C LEU A 551 -33.06 -12.20 4.89
N VAL A 552 -32.95 -13.49 5.22
CA VAL A 552 -31.95 -14.40 4.61
C VAL A 552 -32.26 -14.64 3.12
N LYS A 553 -33.52 -14.89 2.75
CA LYS A 553 -33.91 -15.01 1.33
C LYS A 553 -33.54 -13.77 0.53
N GLN A 554 -33.80 -12.58 1.07
CA GLN A 554 -33.42 -11.32 0.43
C GLN A 554 -31.89 -11.16 0.32
N ALA A 555 -31.13 -11.62 1.31
CA ALA A 555 -29.66 -11.58 1.29
C ALA A 555 -29.08 -12.45 0.17
N ILE A 556 -29.56 -13.69 0.04
CA ILE A 556 -29.13 -14.63 -1.02
C ILE A 556 -29.43 -14.05 -2.40
N ALA A 557 -30.66 -13.56 -2.63
CA ALA A 557 -31.04 -12.96 -3.91
C ALA A 557 -30.20 -11.73 -4.28
N TRP A 558 -29.80 -10.94 -3.28
CA TRP A 558 -28.92 -9.77 -3.49
C TRP A 558 -27.49 -10.20 -3.89
N GLU A 559 -26.94 -11.22 -3.25
CA GLU A 559 -25.60 -11.75 -3.55
C GLU A 559 -25.53 -12.34 -4.97
N GLU A 560 -26.54 -13.12 -5.37
CA GLU A 560 -26.64 -13.68 -6.73
C GLU A 560 -26.69 -12.59 -7.80
N LYS A 561 -27.46 -11.52 -7.56
CA LYS A 561 -27.54 -10.36 -8.46
C LYS A 561 -26.17 -9.69 -8.61
N LYS A 562 -25.48 -9.44 -7.49
CA LYS A 562 -24.16 -8.79 -7.46
C LYS A 562 -23.10 -9.64 -8.17
N ALA A 563 -23.13 -10.97 -7.99
CA ALA A 563 -22.24 -11.90 -8.69
C ALA A 563 -22.48 -11.90 -10.21
N SER A 564 -23.74 -11.76 -10.66
CA SER A 564 -24.08 -11.68 -12.08
C SER A 564 -23.62 -10.36 -12.74
N GLU A 565 -23.72 -9.23 -12.03
CA GLU A 565 -23.27 -7.92 -12.49
C GLU A 565 -21.74 -7.86 -12.60
N THR A 566 -21.05 -8.49 -11.64
CA THR A 566 -19.57 -8.59 -11.65
C THR A 566 -19.06 -9.42 -12.83
N ARG A 567 -19.75 -10.52 -13.20
CA ARG A 567 -19.41 -11.32 -14.38
C ARG A 567 -19.58 -10.55 -15.70
N LYS A 568 -20.64 -9.72 -15.82
CA LYS A 568 -20.88 -8.89 -17.01
C LYS A 568 -19.82 -7.79 -17.19
N ASN A 569 -19.30 -7.20 -16.12
CA ASN A 569 -18.28 -6.15 -16.21
C ASN A 569 -16.89 -6.67 -16.63
N ILE A 570 -16.61 -7.97 -16.45
CA ILE A 570 -15.35 -8.59 -16.89
C ILE A 570 -15.34 -8.84 -18.41
N GLU A 571 -16.48 -9.16 -19.02
CA GLU A 571 -16.58 -9.41 -20.47
C GLU A 571 -16.54 -8.14 -21.35
N VAL A 572 -16.74 -6.95 -20.78
CA VAL A 572 -16.79 -5.68 -21.53
C VAL A 572 -15.41 -5.00 -21.65
N ASN A 573 -14.41 -5.43 -20.87
CA ASN A 573 -13.07 -4.83 -20.81
C ASN A 573 -11.98 -5.63 -21.56
N GLU A 574 -12.27 -6.10 -22.79
CA GLU A 574 -11.20 -6.44 -23.74
C GLU A 574 -10.78 -5.20 -24.55
N PRO A 575 -9.47 -4.90 -24.69
CA PRO A 575 -9.02 -3.74 -25.45
C PRO A 575 -9.32 -3.92 -26.95
N ARG A 576 -10.21 -3.09 -27.51
CA ARG A 576 -10.37 -2.98 -28.97
C ARG A 576 -9.06 -2.46 -29.58
N LYS A 577 -8.42 -3.29 -30.40
CA LYS A 577 -7.27 -2.91 -31.23
C LYS A 577 -7.66 -1.77 -32.18
N ALA A 578 -7.23 -0.55 -31.88
CA ALA A 578 -7.34 0.59 -32.79
C ALA A 578 -6.23 0.52 -33.85
N ALA A 579 -6.63 0.47 -35.12
CA ALA A 579 -5.73 0.43 -36.26
C ALA A 579 -5.09 1.80 -36.49
N VAL A 580 -3.75 1.84 -36.47
CA VAL A 580 -2.95 3.02 -36.81
C VAL A 580 -3.06 3.30 -38.31
N LYS A 581 -3.67 4.43 -38.69
CA LYS A 581 -3.61 4.97 -40.05
C LYS A 581 -2.59 6.11 -40.08
N THR A 582 -1.49 5.89 -40.79
CA THR A 582 -0.51 6.92 -41.14
C THR A 582 -1.12 7.93 -42.11
N ARG A 583 -1.02 9.23 -41.82
CA ARG A 583 -1.40 10.29 -42.76
C ARG A 583 -0.29 11.33 -42.86
N ALA A 584 0.11 11.60 -44.10
CA ALA A 584 1.20 12.50 -44.48
C ALA A 584 0.90 13.96 -44.15
N THR A 585 1.96 14.70 -43.82
CA THR A 585 2.01 16.15 -43.56
C THR A 585 1.73 16.98 -44.82
N PRO A 586 0.83 17.98 -44.77
CA PRO A 586 0.72 19.01 -45.81
C PRO A 586 1.42 20.32 -45.42
N LYS A 587 1.99 20.99 -46.44
CA LYS A 587 2.71 22.27 -46.35
C LYS A 587 1.79 23.48 -46.09
N LYS A 588 2.40 24.47 -45.42
CA LYS A 588 1.88 25.76 -44.92
C LYS A 588 1.14 26.65 -45.96
N LYS A 589 -0.02 27.18 -45.54
CA LYS A 589 -0.53 28.52 -45.88
C LYS A 589 -0.92 29.21 -44.56
N LYS A 590 -0.53 30.48 -44.36
CA LYS A 590 -0.91 31.29 -43.19
C LYS A 590 -2.44 31.42 -43.13
N LYS A 591 -3.06 30.74 -42.17
CA LYS A 591 -4.43 30.99 -41.69
C LYS A 591 -4.34 31.80 -40.40
N ALA A 592 -5.38 32.56 -40.08
CA ALA A 592 -5.53 33.19 -38.77
C ALA A 592 -5.40 32.14 -37.65
N SER A 593 -4.77 32.54 -36.53
CA SER A 593 -4.56 31.69 -35.35
C SER A 593 -5.90 31.15 -34.83
N ARG A 594 -6.01 29.84 -34.61
CA ARG A 594 -7.19 29.19 -34.03
C ARG A 594 -6.98 28.95 -32.54
N VAL A 595 -7.86 29.55 -31.73
CA VAL A 595 -7.85 29.44 -30.26
C VAL A 595 -9.05 28.63 -29.82
N ALA A 596 -8.84 27.68 -28.90
CA ALA A 596 -9.90 26.92 -28.23
C ALA A 596 -9.78 27.02 -26.70
N ILE A 597 -10.84 26.62 -26.00
CA ILE A 597 -10.91 26.58 -24.54
C ILE A 597 -11.31 25.19 -24.08
N TRP A 598 -10.65 24.69 -23.03
CA TRP A 598 -11.15 23.58 -22.23
C TRP A 598 -11.61 24.09 -20.86
N SER A 599 -12.78 23.65 -20.41
CA SER A 599 -13.34 23.92 -19.08
C SER A 599 -14.47 22.95 -18.80
N SER A 600 -14.61 22.48 -17.56
CA SER A 600 -15.70 21.57 -17.16
C SER A 600 -16.38 22.02 -15.87
N GLU A 601 -17.72 21.99 -15.82
CA GLU A 601 -18.50 22.31 -14.61
C GLU A 601 -18.29 21.27 -13.49
N GLU A 602 -17.88 20.05 -13.84
CA GLU A 602 -17.63 18.98 -12.88
C GLU A 602 -16.53 19.34 -11.87
N LEU A 603 -15.61 20.25 -12.23
CA LEU A 603 -14.56 20.72 -11.33
C LEU A 603 -15.08 21.59 -10.17
N LEU A 604 -16.33 22.08 -10.23
CA LEU A 604 -16.99 22.75 -9.10
C LEU A 604 -17.22 21.82 -7.90
N LYS A 605 -17.23 20.49 -8.13
CA LYS A 605 -17.45 19.48 -7.08
C LYS A 605 -16.24 19.25 -6.19
N HIS A 606 -15.04 19.65 -6.61
CA HIS A 606 -13.87 19.63 -5.74
C HIS A 606 -14.07 20.65 -4.62
N ASP A 607 -14.49 20.23 -3.43
CA ASP A 607 -14.71 21.13 -2.29
C ASP A 607 -13.55 21.02 -1.31
N THR A 608 -12.85 22.14 -1.13
CA THR A 608 -11.68 22.32 -0.25
C THR A 608 -12.07 22.87 1.13
N GLY A 609 -13.38 23.09 1.37
CA GLY A 609 -13.91 23.54 2.64
C GLY A 609 -14.12 25.07 2.73
N PRO A 610 -14.83 25.52 3.77
CA PRO A 610 -15.24 26.91 3.91
C PRO A 610 -14.03 27.83 4.16
N GLY A 611 -13.93 28.90 3.36
CA GLY A 611 -12.90 29.93 3.52
C GLY A 611 -11.54 29.60 2.91
N HIS A 612 -11.39 28.43 2.28
CA HIS A 612 -10.16 28.08 1.57
C HIS A 612 -9.98 28.95 0.31
N PRO A 613 -8.77 29.48 0.01
CA PRO A 613 -8.54 30.33 -1.17
C PRO A 613 -8.80 29.59 -2.49
N GLU A 614 -8.19 28.40 -2.64
CA GLU A 614 -8.56 27.44 -3.69
C GLU A 614 -10.01 27.00 -3.42
N SER A 615 -10.99 27.34 -4.24
CA SER A 615 -12.42 27.10 -3.95
C SER A 615 -13.30 26.98 -5.19
N PRO A 616 -14.51 26.38 -5.09
CA PRO A 616 -15.47 26.39 -6.18
C PRO A 616 -15.85 27.82 -6.63
N ARG A 617 -15.80 28.80 -5.72
CA ARG A 617 -16.13 30.21 -6.00
C ARG A 617 -15.14 30.85 -6.98
N ARG A 618 -13.83 30.65 -6.83
CA ARG A 618 -12.84 31.18 -7.80
C ARG A 618 -13.08 30.57 -9.18
N TYR A 619 -13.35 29.28 -9.25
CA TYR A 619 -13.56 28.60 -10.52
C TYR A 619 -14.88 28.99 -11.20
N GLN A 620 -15.96 29.18 -10.45
CA GLN A 620 -17.22 29.70 -11.00
C GLN A 620 -17.02 31.05 -11.70
N SER A 621 -16.22 31.96 -11.12
CA SER A 621 -15.95 33.26 -11.75
C SER A 621 -15.21 33.15 -13.10
N VAL A 622 -14.37 32.12 -13.24
CA VAL A 622 -13.69 31.80 -14.50
C VAL A 622 -14.70 31.24 -15.52
N LEU A 623 -15.54 30.28 -15.14
CA LEU A 623 -16.57 29.73 -16.01
C LEU A 623 -17.52 30.81 -16.53
N ASP A 624 -18.05 31.64 -15.62
CA ASP A 624 -18.95 32.74 -15.97
C ASP A 624 -18.27 33.71 -16.95
N ARG A 625 -16.99 34.02 -16.73
CA ARG A 625 -16.24 34.91 -17.63
C ARG A 625 -16.03 34.28 -19.00
N LEU A 626 -15.64 32.99 -19.05
CA LEU A 626 -15.39 32.28 -20.29
C LEU A 626 -16.66 32.16 -21.13
N GLU A 627 -17.81 31.93 -20.50
CA GLU A 627 -19.09 31.84 -21.21
C GLU A 627 -19.55 33.21 -21.72
N ASN A 628 -19.44 34.26 -20.90
CA ASN A 628 -19.90 35.59 -21.27
C ASN A 628 -19.04 36.25 -22.36
N ALA A 629 -17.71 36.07 -22.31
CA ALA A 629 -16.78 36.77 -23.21
C ALA A 629 -16.34 35.92 -24.43
N PHE A 630 -16.44 34.60 -24.34
CA PHE A 630 -15.82 33.68 -25.31
C PHE A 630 -16.70 32.49 -25.74
N SER A 631 -18.03 32.59 -25.63
CA SER A 631 -18.96 31.55 -26.08
C SER A 631 -18.81 31.15 -27.56
N GLN A 632 -18.23 32.03 -28.40
CA GLN A 632 -17.95 31.72 -29.80
C GLN A 632 -16.70 30.86 -30.06
N LEU A 633 -15.84 30.63 -29.06
CA LEU A 633 -14.61 29.85 -29.25
C LEU A 633 -14.90 28.34 -29.27
N GLU A 634 -14.06 27.61 -30.00
CA GLU A 634 -14.12 26.15 -30.02
C GLU A 634 -13.84 25.57 -28.63
N ARG A 635 -14.62 24.56 -28.24
CA ARG A 635 -14.49 23.87 -26.95
C ARG A 635 -13.81 22.52 -27.16
N ILE A 636 -12.83 22.23 -26.31
CA ILE A 636 -12.22 20.90 -26.23
C ILE A 636 -13.12 20.01 -25.39
N ASP A 637 -13.32 18.76 -25.81
CA ASP A 637 -14.16 17.80 -25.11
C ASP A 637 -13.51 17.27 -23.83
N ASP A 638 -14.35 16.87 -22.87
CA ASP A 638 -13.93 16.22 -21.63
C ASP A 638 -13.36 14.82 -21.86
N ARG A 639 -12.34 14.48 -21.07
CA ARG A 639 -11.72 13.15 -21.01
C ARG A 639 -11.18 12.92 -19.61
N ILE A 640 -11.32 11.68 -19.13
CA ILE A 640 -10.67 11.23 -17.91
C ILE A 640 -9.27 10.71 -18.26
N ALA A 641 -8.24 11.27 -17.64
CA ALA A 641 -6.89 10.72 -17.76
C ALA A 641 -6.82 9.31 -17.15
N SER A 642 -6.22 8.39 -17.89
CA SER A 642 -5.94 7.04 -17.41
C SER A 642 -4.79 7.04 -16.41
N VAL A 643 -4.74 6.03 -15.54
CA VAL A 643 -3.63 5.84 -14.60
C VAL A 643 -2.28 5.83 -15.32
N LYS A 644 -2.20 5.19 -16.49
CA LYS A 644 -0.96 5.12 -17.30
C LYS A 644 -0.45 6.50 -17.75
N GLU A 645 -1.36 7.45 -17.94
CA GLU A 645 -1.03 8.82 -18.33
C GLU A 645 -0.60 9.63 -17.12
N ILE A 646 -1.32 9.51 -15.99
CA ILE A 646 -0.89 10.12 -14.72
C ILE A 646 0.51 9.64 -14.35
N THR A 647 0.79 8.35 -14.52
CA THR A 647 2.08 7.74 -14.18
C THR A 647 3.21 8.00 -15.18
N LEU A 648 3.02 8.90 -16.14
CA LEU A 648 4.11 9.43 -16.95
C LEU A 648 5.03 10.35 -16.14
N VAL A 649 4.49 10.97 -15.08
CA VAL A 649 5.22 11.86 -14.17
C VAL A 649 5.11 11.37 -12.73
N HIS A 650 3.89 11.09 -12.29
CA HIS A 650 3.65 10.67 -10.91
C HIS A 650 4.01 9.20 -10.71
N SER A 651 4.52 8.84 -9.55
CA SER A 651 4.69 7.43 -9.23
C SER A 651 3.32 6.76 -9.12
N ALA A 652 3.24 5.47 -9.48
CA ALA A 652 2.02 4.70 -9.28
C ALA A 652 1.60 4.70 -7.80
N HIS A 653 2.58 4.76 -6.89
CA HIS A 653 2.34 4.85 -5.45
C HIS A 653 1.64 6.15 -5.07
N TYR A 654 2.11 7.28 -5.58
CA TYR A 654 1.53 8.58 -5.27
C TYR A 654 0.11 8.71 -5.85
N HIS A 655 -0.11 8.25 -7.09
CA HIS A 655 -1.45 8.16 -7.67
C HIS A 655 -2.42 7.37 -6.77
N ASP A 656 -2.01 6.16 -6.37
CA ASP A 656 -2.85 5.29 -5.54
C ASP A 656 -3.09 5.89 -4.15
N MET A 657 -2.09 6.60 -3.61
CA MET A 657 -2.19 7.33 -2.36
C MET A 657 -3.24 8.46 -2.45
N VAL A 658 -3.16 9.32 -3.48
CA VAL A 658 -4.15 10.41 -3.68
C VAL A 658 -5.56 9.83 -3.78
N LYS A 659 -5.72 8.79 -4.62
CA LYS A 659 -7.00 8.10 -4.77
C LYS A 659 -7.49 7.57 -3.43
N MET A 660 -6.61 6.92 -2.68
CA MET A 660 -6.92 6.34 -1.38
C MET A 660 -7.32 7.42 -0.35
N ASP A 661 -6.63 8.56 -0.32
CA ASP A 661 -6.96 9.65 0.60
C ASP A 661 -8.34 10.26 0.32
N VAL A 662 -8.66 10.48 -0.95
CA VAL A 662 -9.99 10.95 -1.38
C VAL A 662 -11.06 9.91 -1.07
N GLU A 663 -10.84 8.64 -1.42
CA GLU A 663 -11.78 7.55 -1.14
C GLU A 663 -12.01 7.33 0.36
N ASN A 664 -11.01 7.70 1.19
CA ASN A 664 -11.08 7.65 2.65
C ASN A 664 -11.62 8.92 3.31
N PHE A 665 -12.05 9.90 2.52
CA PHE A 665 -12.60 11.16 3.01
C PHE A 665 -11.62 11.90 3.94
N ALA A 666 -10.33 11.81 3.62
CA ALA A 666 -9.34 12.67 4.21
C ALA A 666 -9.69 14.13 3.88
N GLU A 667 -9.39 15.03 4.80
CA GLU A 667 -9.63 16.47 4.62
C GLU A 667 -8.44 17.15 3.91
N ASN A 668 -7.28 16.53 3.99
CA ASN A 668 -6.06 16.91 3.29
C ASN A 668 -5.36 15.67 2.76
N LEU A 669 -4.58 15.80 1.69
CA LEU A 669 -3.64 14.76 1.29
C LEU A 669 -2.67 14.50 2.45
N ARG A 670 -2.36 13.23 2.71
CA ARG A 670 -1.40 12.85 3.77
C ARG A 670 0.02 13.36 3.51
N THR A 671 0.27 13.88 2.31
CA THR A 671 1.53 14.51 1.90
C THR A 671 1.73 15.90 2.46
N GLY A 672 0.70 16.56 2.98
CA GLY A 672 0.87 17.87 3.60
C GLY A 672 -0.40 18.71 3.67
N ASP A 673 -0.35 19.87 3.02
CA ASP A 673 -1.25 21.01 3.19
C ASP A 673 -2.37 21.10 2.14
N THR A 674 -2.46 20.13 1.24
CA THR A 674 -3.42 20.18 0.12
C THR A 674 -4.77 19.64 0.54
N ALA A 675 -5.74 20.55 0.73
CA ALA A 675 -7.11 20.22 1.08
C ALA A 675 -7.81 19.42 -0.02
N ILE A 676 -8.55 18.39 0.39
CA ILE A 676 -9.31 17.53 -0.52
C ILE A 676 -10.69 17.19 0.04
N GLY A 677 -11.66 17.08 -0.85
CA GLY A 677 -12.99 16.52 -0.63
C GLY A 677 -13.30 15.31 -1.51
N GLU A 678 -14.53 14.79 -1.40
CA GLU A 678 -15.01 13.54 -2.01
C GLU A 678 -14.77 13.44 -3.53
N HIS A 679 -14.82 14.57 -4.25
CA HIS A 679 -14.70 14.62 -5.72
C HIS A 679 -13.34 15.13 -6.22
N SER A 680 -12.35 15.27 -5.33
CA SER A 680 -11.06 15.88 -5.70
C SER A 680 -10.25 15.04 -6.67
N TYR A 681 -10.26 13.71 -6.48
CA TYR A 681 -9.60 12.79 -7.40
C TYR A 681 -10.22 12.85 -8.80
N ASP A 682 -11.56 12.80 -8.87
CA ASP A 682 -12.30 12.89 -10.14
C ASP A 682 -12.01 14.21 -10.87
N ALA A 683 -12.01 15.33 -10.15
CA ALA A 683 -11.66 16.64 -10.70
C ALA A 683 -10.20 16.71 -11.20
N ALA A 684 -9.25 16.11 -10.47
CA ALA A 684 -7.84 16.10 -10.85
C ALA A 684 -7.55 15.24 -12.10
N VAL A 685 -8.19 14.07 -12.23
CA VAL A 685 -8.03 13.22 -13.42
C VAL A 685 -8.77 13.78 -14.64
N LEU A 686 -9.89 14.50 -14.43
CA LEU A 686 -10.60 15.22 -15.47
C LEU A 686 -9.79 16.44 -15.96
N SER A 687 -9.24 17.24 -15.03
CA SER A 687 -8.32 18.34 -15.34
C SER A 687 -7.14 17.87 -16.18
N THR A 688 -6.50 16.77 -15.78
CA THR A 688 -5.40 16.20 -16.56
C THR A 688 -5.86 15.79 -17.96
N GLY A 689 -6.97 15.05 -18.07
CA GLY A 689 -7.44 14.56 -19.37
C GLY A 689 -7.89 15.67 -20.32
N GLY A 690 -8.43 16.78 -19.80
CA GLY A 690 -8.71 17.99 -20.54
C GLY A 690 -7.45 18.61 -21.16
N VAL A 691 -6.38 18.73 -20.37
CA VAL A 691 -5.07 19.21 -20.86
C VAL A 691 -4.49 18.24 -21.90
N LEU A 692 -4.64 16.92 -21.75
CA LEU A 692 -4.18 15.96 -22.75
C LEU A 692 -4.94 16.10 -24.08
N ASN A 693 -6.25 16.31 -24.05
CA ASN A 693 -7.02 16.60 -25.26
C ASN A 693 -6.62 17.94 -25.90
N ALA A 694 -6.25 18.94 -25.09
CA ALA A 694 -5.70 20.19 -25.61
C ALA A 694 -4.35 19.98 -26.33
N VAL A 695 -3.47 19.15 -25.77
CA VAL A 695 -2.23 18.71 -26.44
C VAL A 695 -2.56 18.02 -27.76
N ASP A 696 -3.51 17.09 -27.78
CA ASP A 696 -3.93 16.40 -29.00
C ASP A 696 -4.41 17.38 -30.08
N ALA A 697 -5.18 18.40 -29.68
CA ALA A 697 -5.71 19.41 -30.59
C ALA A 697 -4.62 20.29 -31.21
N VAL A 698 -3.62 20.72 -30.44
CA VAL A 698 -2.49 21.53 -30.97
C VAL A 698 -1.50 20.69 -31.78
N MET A 699 -1.23 19.46 -31.36
CA MET A 699 -0.27 18.58 -32.02
C MET A 699 -0.80 18.02 -33.35
N SER A 700 -2.11 17.78 -33.44
CA SER A 700 -2.78 17.42 -34.70
C SER A 700 -3.00 18.60 -35.65
N GLY A 701 -2.83 19.84 -35.16
CA GLY A 701 -3.12 21.07 -35.89
C GLY A 701 -4.62 21.31 -36.07
N ALA A 702 -5.47 20.79 -35.18
CA ALA A 702 -6.89 21.14 -35.12
C ALA A 702 -7.10 22.58 -34.66
N VAL A 703 -6.27 23.04 -33.73
CA VAL A 703 -6.14 24.43 -33.29
C VAL A 703 -4.66 24.76 -33.10
N ASP A 704 -4.34 26.02 -32.92
CA ASP A 704 -2.95 26.43 -32.70
C ASP A 704 -2.69 26.61 -31.20
N LYS A 705 -3.68 27.12 -30.46
CA LYS A 705 -3.55 27.45 -29.04
C LYS A 705 -4.79 27.04 -28.25
N VAL A 706 -4.59 26.57 -27.02
CA VAL A 706 -5.68 26.20 -26.10
C VAL A 706 -5.43 26.81 -24.72
N PHE A 707 -6.49 27.36 -24.11
CA PHE A 707 -6.51 27.67 -22.68
C PHE A 707 -7.34 26.62 -21.93
N CYS A 708 -6.75 25.99 -20.91
CA CYS A 708 -7.36 24.98 -20.07
C CYS A 708 -7.64 25.57 -18.69
N ALA A 709 -8.90 25.83 -18.38
CA ALA A 709 -9.34 26.22 -17.05
C ALA A 709 -9.43 24.96 -16.17
N VAL A 710 -8.29 24.54 -15.62
CA VAL A 710 -8.20 23.39 -14.70
C VAL A 710 -8.46 23.79 -13.26
N ARG A 711 -8.85 22.78 -12.47
CA ARG A 711 -8.96 22.83 -11.01
C ARG A 711 -9.06 21.40 -10.47
N PRO A 712 -8.25 20.98 -9.48
CA PRO A 712 -7.20 21.74 -8.76
C PRO A 712 -5.99 22.15 -9.63
N PRO A 713 -5.10 23.03 -9.14
CA PRO A 713 -3.81 23.33 -9.78
C PRO A 713 -2.83 22.15 -9.70
N GLY A 714 -1.67 22.26 -10.35
CA GLY A 714 -0.72 21.16 -10.52
C GLY A 714 0.77 21.46 -10.34
N HIS A 715 1.26 22.68 -10.55
CA HIS A 715 2.70 22.93 -10.73
C HIS A 715 3.62 22.63 -9.51
N HIS A 716 3.06 22.53 -8.30
CA HIS A 716 3.78 22.12 -7.10
C HIS A 716 3.83 20.61 -6.87
N ALA A 717 3.01 19.82 -7.56
CA ALA A 717 2.99 18.38 -7.35
C ALA A 717 4.27 17.73 -7.93
N THR A 718 5.12 17.16 -7.08
CA THR A 718 6.31 16.39 -7.48
C THR A 718 5.88 14.96 -7.85
N PRO A 719 6.78 14.11 -8.39
CA PRO A 719 6.43 12.73 -8.74
C PRO A 719 5.82 11.91 -7.59
N ASP A 720 6.13 12.26 -6.33
CA ASP A 720 5.70 11.51 -5.15
C ASP A 720 4.94 12.34 -4.09
N LEU A 721 4.67 13.63 -4.34
CA LEU A 721 4.12 14.56 -3.35
C LEU A 721 3.12 15.57 -3.95
N GLY A 722 1.99 15.78 -3.26
CA GLY A 722 1.08 16.91 -3.50
C GLY A 722 1.20 17.94 -2.39
N MET A 723 1.31 19.21 -2.76
CA MET A 723 1.47 20.34 -1.86
C MET A 723 1.02 21.63 -2.55
N GLY A 724 0.86 22.75 -1.82
CA GLY A 724 0.56 24.04 -2.42
C GLY A 724 -0.75 24.02 -3.21
N PHE A 725 -1.75 23.32 -2.68
CA PHE A 725 -3.05 23.01 -3.30
C PHE A 725 -3.01 22.07 -4.52
N CYS A 726 -1.83 21.64 -4.95
CA CYS A 726 -1.66 20.83 -6.17
C CYS A 726 -1.82 19.33 -5.91
N ILE A 727 -2.60 18.66 -6.75
CA ILE A 727 -2.79 17.20 -6.70
C ILE A 727 -1.98 16.47 -7.76
N PHE A 728 -2.15 16.81 -9.05
CA PHE A 728 -1.37 16.23 -10.13
C PHE A 728 -0.79 17.33 -11.01
N ASN A 729 0.48 17.23 -11.33
CA ASN A 729 1.16 18.18 -12.22
C ASN A 729 0.72 18.01 -13.68
N HIS A 730 -0.32 18.76 -14.06
CA HIS A 730 -0.96 18.68 -15.37
C HIS A 730 -0.01 19.05 -16.51
N ALA A 731 0.78 20.12 -16.37
CA ALA A 731 1.73 20.57 -17.38
C ALA A 731 2.88 19.56 -17.59
N ALA A 732 3.44 19.01 -16.51
CA ALA A 732 4.47 17.97 -16.61
C ALA A 732 3.94 16.70 -17.30
N ILE A 733 2.73 16.24 -16.93
CA ILE A 733 2.10 15.08 -17.56
C ILE A 733 1.87 15.35 -19.06
N ALA A 734 1.41 16.56 -19.40
CA ALA A 734 1.20 16.98 -20.78
C ALA A 734 2.49 16.97 -21.60
N ALA A 735 3.62 17.43 -21.03
CA ALA A 735 4.93 17.37 -21.70
C ALA A 735 5.33 15.92 -22.03
N ARG A 736 5.24 15.01 -21.06
CA ARG A 736 5.55 13.59 -21.26
C ARG A 736 4.60 12.91 -22.23
N TYR A 737 3.32 13.25 -22.16
CA TYR A 737 2.31 12.75 -23.09
C TYR A 737 2.62 13.17 -24.53
N ALA A 738 2.93 14.45 -24.75
CA ALA A 738 3.29 14.97 -26.07
C ALA A 738 4.53 14.27 -26.64
N GLN A 739 5.60 14.12 -25.84
CA GLN A 739 6.82 13.40 -26.26
C GLN A 739 6.52 11.94 -26.61
N LYS A 740 5.72 11.26 -25.79
CA LYS A 740 5.40 9.85 -25.98
C LYS A 740 4.49 9.58 -27.18
N GLU A 741 3.40 10.32 -27.33
CA GLU A 741 2.39 10.05 -28.36
C GLU A 741 2.73 10.69 -29.71
N TYR A 742 3.40 11.84 -29.71
CA TYR A 742 3.74 12.58 -30.95
C TYR A 742 5.23 12.54 -31.30
N GLY A 743 6.09 11.96 -30.45
CA GLY A 743 7.50 11.79 -30.73
C GLY A 743 8.31 13.09 -30.80
N ILE A 744 7.76 14.20 -30.27
CA ILE A 744 8.53 15.44 -30.12
C ILE A 744 9.62 15.24 -29.08
N LYS A 745 10.74 15.94 -29.25
CA LYS A 745 11.92 15.79 -28.40
C LYS A 745 12.00 16.87 -27.35
N LYS A 746 11.61 18.10 -27.68
CA LYS A 746 11.81 19.27 -26.80
C LYS A 746 10.52 19.99 -26.48
N VAL A 747 10.23 20.15 -25.19
CA VAL A 747 9.07 20.90 -24.67
C VAL A 747 9.57 22.00 -23.76
N ALA A 748 9.05 23.22 -23.89
CA ALA A 748 9.27 24.28 -22.92
C ALA A 748 8.05 24.44 -22.02
N ILE A 749 8.26 24.45 -20.71
CA ILE A 749 7.26 24.80 -19.71
C ILE A 749 7.64 26.15 -19.13
N VAL A 750 6.78 27.16 -19.29
CA VAL A 750 7.01 28.53 -18.81
C VAL A 750 5.97 28.88 -17.76
N ASP A 751 6.42 29.44 -16.64
CA ASP A 751 5.62 29.61 -15.43
C ASP A 751 5.72 31.06 -14.91
N TRP A 752 4.58 31.76 -14.85
CA TRP A 752 4.47 33.10 -14.23
C TRP A 752 3.61 33.10 -12.96
N ASP A 753 3.28 31.93 -12.42
CA ASP A 753 2.68 31.83 -11.10
C ASP A 753 3.59 32.50 -10.06
N VAL A 754 3.00 33.11 -9.03
CA VAL A 754 3.78 33.87 -8.05
C VAL A 754 4.68 32.97 -7.21
N HIS A 755 4.37 31.67 -7.15
CA HIS A 755 5.19 30.66 -6.52
C HIS A 755 6.05 29.93 -7.56
N CYS A 756 7.30 29.64 -7.20
CA CYS A 756 8.12 28.75 -8.02
C CYS A 756 7.48 27.35 -8.06
N GLY A 757 7.18 26.84 -9.27
CA GLY A 757 6.61 25.52 -9.52
C GLY A 757 7.60 24.38 -9.25
N ASN A 758 7.94 24.16 -7.99
CA ASN A 758 8.95 23.19 -7.56
C ASN A 758 8.65 21.75 -8.01
N GLY A 759 7.37 21.38 -8.13
CA GLY A 759 6.98 20.07 -8.65
C GLY A 759 7.41 19.87 -10.10
N THR A 760 7.25 20.91 -10.93
CA THR A 760 7.69 20.90 -12.32
C THR A 760 9.22 20.91 -12.41
N GLU A 761 9.87 21.78 -11.65
CA GLU A 761 11.34 21.89 -11.62
C GLU A 761 12.00 20.55 -11.23
N GLU A 762 11.57 19.95 -10.11
CA GLU A 762 12.10 18.66 -9.62
C GLU A 762 11.91 17.55 -10.65
N THR A 763 10.73 17.50 -11.30
CA THR A 763 10.40 16.45 -12.28
C THR A 763 11.38 16.43 -13.45
N PHE A 764 11.89 17.58 -13.87
CA PHE A 764 12.73 17.72 -15.06
C PHE A 764 14.16 18.20 -14.76
N TYR A 765 14.56 18.29 -13.48
CA TYR A 765 15.81 18.93 -13.07
C TYR A 765 17.07 18.34 -13.72
N SER A 766 17.04 17.04 -14.02
CA SER A 766 18.13 16.32 -14.70
C SER A 766 17.87 16.01 -16.18
N ASP A 767 16.75 16.47 -16.75
CA ASP A 767 16.27 16.09 -18.07
C ASP A 767 16.57 17.15 -19.16
N PRO A 768 17.42 16.84 -20.17
CA PRO A 768 17.74 17.77 -21.25
C PRO A 768 16.59 17.99 -22.26
N SER A 769 15.53 17.21 -22.18
CA SER A 769 14.42 17.21 -23.14
C SER A 769 13.28 18.18 -22.79
N VAL A 770 13.30 18.74 -21.56
CA VAL A 770 12.31 19.73 -21.11
C VAL A 770 13.03 20.96 -20.56
N PHE A 771 12.65 22.13 -21.03
CA PHE A 771 13.11 23.41 -20.52
C PHE A 771 12.07 23.99 -19.57
N TYR A 772 12.46 24.32 -18.34
CA TYR A 772 11.61 24.95 -17.35
C TYR A 772 12.07 26.39 -17.09
N PHE A 773 11.13 27.33 -17.15
CA PHE A 773 11.37 28.73 -16.87
C PHE A 773 10.34 29.26 -15.89
N SER A 774 10.77 29.98 -14.85
CA SER A 774 9.87 30.59 -13.86
C SER A 774 10.26 32.01 -13.52
N THR A 775 9.27 32.88 -13.44
CA THR A 775 9.33 34.12 -12.63
C THR A 775 8.39 33.99 -11.45
N HIS A 776 8.85 34.32 -10.25
CA HIS A 776 8.08 34.17 -9.00
C HIS A 776 8.54 35.21 -7.97
N GLN A 777 7.78 35.42 -6.89
CA GLN A 777 8.17 36.34 -5.84
C GLN A 777 9.30 35.75 -4.97
N GLU A 778 10.39 36.51 -4.82
CA GLU A 778 11.54 36.15 -3.99
C GLU A 778 11.12 35.84 -2.55
N GLY A 779 11.52 34.68 -2.04
CA GLY A 779 11.30 34.27 -0.64
C GLY A 779 9.86 33.84 -0.30
N HIS A 780 8.98 33.67 -1.29
CA HIS A 780 7.57 33.35 -1.06
C HIS A 780 7.26 31.84 -0.92
N PHE A 781 8.11 30.96 -1.46
CA PHE A 781 7.98 29.49 -1.34
C PHE A 781 9.36 28.83 -1.12
N TYR A 782 9.49 27.92 -0.15
CA TYR A 782 10.78 27.55 0.45
C TYR A 782 11.53 26.35 -0.17
N SER A 783 11.29 26.00 -1.44
CA SER A 783 11.83 24.75 -2.02
C SER A 783 12.42 24.83 -3.43
N CYS A 784 12.29 25.94 -4.15
CA CYS A 784 12.96 26.19 -5.45
C CYS A 784 13.00 27.69 -5.76
N GLY A 785 13.61 28.03 -6.89
CA GLY A 785 13.54 29.37 -7.46
C GLY A 785 14.80 30.20 -7.26
N ASP A 786 15.88 29.58 -6.75
CA ASP A 786 17.16 30.27 -6.68
C ASP A 786 17.69 30.51 -8.12
N PRO A 787 18.24 31.69 -8.44
CA PRO A 787 18.87 31.94 -9.74
C PRO A 787 19.97 30.94 -10.11
N ASP A 788 20.61 30.31 -9.11
CA ASP A 788 21.64 29.29 -9.30
C ASP A 788 21.06 27.88 -9.58
N ASP A 789 19.74 27.69 -9.43
CA ASP A 789 19.03 26.45 -9.78
C ASP A 789 18.87 26.34 -11.30
N ILE A 790 19.91 25.81 -11.96
CA ILE A 790 19.99 25.73 -13.43
C ILE A 790 19.87 24.30 -13.98
N GLY A 791 19.44 23.34 -13.15
CA GLY A 791 19.40 21.92 -13.50
C GLY A 791 20.72 21.19 -13.26
N GLU A 792 20.70 19.86 -13.33
CA GLU A 792 21.84 18.99 -13.05
C GLU A 792 22.07 17.94 -14.14
N GLY A 793 23.24 17.29 -14.10
CA GLY A 793 23.57 16.20 -15.04
C GLY A 793 23.43 16.63 -16.50
N GLU A 794 22.63 15.88 -17.27
CA GLU A 794 22.33 16.20 -18.67
C GLU A 794 21.36 17.38 -18.81
N GLY A 795 20.51 17.64 -17.82
CA GLY A 795 19.58 18.79 -17.75
C GLY A 795 20.23 20.11 -17.33
N LYS A 796 21.55 20.15 -17.11
CA LYS A 796 22.20 21.41 -16.75
C LYS A 796 22.04 22.46 -17.87
N GLY A 797 21.49 23.61 -17.52
CA GLY A 797 21.12 24.70 -18.42
C GLY A 797 19.71 24.61 -18.99
N THR A 798 18.88 23.64 -18.55
CA THR A 798 17.47 23.55 -18.94
C THR A 798 16.48 24.09 -17.89
N THR A 799 16.97 24.64 -16.79
CA THR A 799 16.17 25.43 -15.83
C THR A 799 16.64 26.87 -15.82
N LEU A 800 15.71 27.83 -15.81
CA LEU A 800 15.98 29.25 -15.63
C LEU A 800 14.96 29.89 -14.69
N ASN A 801 15.43 30.25 -13.49
CA ASN A 801 14.66 30.93 -12.46
C ASN A 801 15.02 32.42 -12.39
N ILE A 802 14.02 33.30 -12.39
CA ILE A 802 14.19 34.74 -12.22
C ILE A 802 13.29 35.22 -11.06
N PRO A 803 13.80 35.30 -9.83
CA PRO A 803 13.05 35.80 -8.69
C PRO A 803 12.81 37.32 -8.84
N LEU A 804 11.60 37.75 -8.50
CA LEU A 804 11.16 39.14 -8.54
C LEU A 804 10.84 39.62 -7.12
N LYS A 805 11.14 40.88 -6.82
CA LYS A 805 10.88 41.44 -5.49
C LYS A 805 9.39 41.65 -5.26
N ALA A 806 8.97 41.59 -4.00
CA ALA A 806 7.67 42.10 -3.57
C ALA A 806 7.43 43.52 -4.13
N GLY A 807 6.22 43.77 -4.64
CA GLY A 807 5.85 45.02 -5.31
C GLY A 807 6.24 45.10 -6.79
N ALA A 808 6.91 44.10 -7.37
CA ALA A 808 7.18 44.05 -8.81
C ALA A 808 5.87 44.05 -9.62
N GLY A 809 5.81 44.87 -10.67
CA GLY A 809 4.64 45.02 -11.55
C GLY A 809 4.95 44.61 -12.99
N ASP A 810 4.17 45.18 -13.93
CA ASP A 810 4.20 44.80 -15.34
C ASP A 810 5.59 44.94 -15.98
N GLU A 811 6.31 46.05 -15.74
CA GLU A 811 7.62 46.29 -16.36
C GLU A 811 8.68 45.31 -15.87
N GLU A 812 8.72 45.03 -14.56
CA GLU A 812 9.70 44.10 -13.97
C GLU A 812 9.50 42.68 -14.50
N ILE A 813 8.27 42.17 -14.50
CA ILE A 813 7.99 40.83 -15.01
C ILE A 813 8.22 40.76 -16.52
N LEU A 814 7.77 41.75 -17.31
CA LEU A 814 8.00 41.75 -18.76
C LEU A 814 9.48 41.79 -19.12
N SER A 815 10.32 42.48 -18.34
CA SER A 815 11.77 42.49 -18.56
C SER A 815 12.38 41.08 -18.47
N ALA A 816 11.93 40.25 -17.53
CA ALA A 816 12.38 38.87 -17.38
C ALA A 816 11.94 37.97 -18.54
N TRP A 817 10.76 38.21 -19.11
CA TRP A 817 10.18 37.41 -20.19
C TRP A 817 10.58 37.85 -21.61
N ARG A 818 11.25 39.01 -21.76
CA ARG A 818 11.79 39.48 -23.04
C ARG A 818 13.10 38.77 -23.37
N GLU A 819 14.24 39.42 -23.17
CA GLU A 819 15.54 38.91 -23.64
C GLU A 819 15.96 37.61 -22.96
N PRO A 820 15.86 37.45 -21.62
CA PRO A 820 16.30 36.22 -20.96
C PRO A 820 15.59 34.96 -21.46
N LEU A 821 14.25 34.96 -21.48
CA LEU A 821 13.48 33.83 -21.99
C LEU A 821 13.68 33.64 -23.50
N ARG A 822 13.68 34.71 -24.30
CA ARG A 822 13.91 34.62 -25.75
C ARG A 822 15.21 33.89 -26.07
N ASP A 823 16.30 34.28 -25.43
CA ASP A 823 17.64 33.74 -25.70
C ASP A 823 17.74 32.27 -25.24
N ALA A 824 17.10 31.93 -24.12
CA ALA A 824 17.00 30.54 -23.65
C ALA A 824 16.20 29.65 -24.62
N LEU A 825 15.04 30.12 -25.10
CA LEU A 825 14.24 29.39 -26.09
C LEU A 825 14.93 29.28 -27.45
N GLU A 826 15.71 30.29 -27.86
CA GLU A 826 16.52 30.25 -29.08
C GLU A 826 17.60 29.17 -28.99
N SER A 827 18.24 29.02 -27.83
CA SER A 827 19.20 27.93 -27.59
C SER A 827 18.52 26.56 -27.52
N PHE A 828 17.38 26.48 -26.84
CA PHE A 828 16.69 25.22 -26.57
C PHE A 828 15.96 24.67 -27.81
N GLN A 829 15.32 25.52 -28.62
CA GLN A 829 14.48 25.15 -29.78
C GLN A 829 13.32 24.18 -29.42
N PRO A 830 12.32 24.62 -28.64
CA PRO A 830 11.18 23.79 -28.27
C PRO A 830 10.23 23.53 -29.46
N GLU A 831 9.53 22.39 -29.42
CA GLU A 831 8.52 22.01 -30.42
C GLU A 831 7.08 22.26 -29.94
N LEU A 832 6.90 22.47 -28.63
CA LEU A 832 5.66 22.80 -27.93
C LEU A 832 6.00 23.71 -26.73
N ILE A 833 5.17 24.74 -26.49
CA ILE A 833 5.20 25.52 -25.24
C ILE A 833 3.97 25.18 -24.40
N LEU A 834 4.20 24.83 -23.15
CA LEU A 834 3.19 24.72 -22.10
C LEU A 834 3.33 25.93 -21.17
N VAL A 835 2.22 26.55 -20.80
CA VAL A 835 2.21 27.70 -19.88
C VAL A 835 1.52 27.28 -18.59
N CYS A 836 2.24 27.38 -17.46
CA CYS A 836 1.65 27.37 -16.13
C CYS A 836 1.16 28.79 -15.84
N ALA A 837 -0.15 29.02 -15.98
CA ALA A 837 -0.77 30.33 -15.96
C ALA A 837 -1.41 30.62 -14.60
N GLY A 838 -0.57 30.94 -13.61
CA GLY A 838 -0.99 31.46 -12.31
C GLY A 838 -1.27 32.96 -12.35
N PHE A 839 -2.37 33.41 -11.75
CA PHE A 839 -2.76 34.83 -11.71
C PHE A 839 -2.75 35.40 -10.29
N ASP A 840 -2.08 34.74 -9.35
CA ASP A 840 -1.86 35.19 -7.97
C ASP A 840 -0.72 36.21 -7.82
N ALA A 841 0.06 36.47 -8.88
CA ALA A 841 0.95 37.64 -8.95
C ALA A 841 0.19 38.96 -9.26
N ALA A 842 -1.13 38.89 -9.44
CA ALA A 842 -1.95 40.04 -9.79
C ALA A 842 -2.10 41.02 -8.63
N ALA A 843 -2.12 42.33 -8.95
CA ALA A 843 -2.37 43.37 -7.96
C ALA A 843 -3.71 43.17 -7.24
N GLY A 844 -3.65 42.83 -5.95
CA GLY A 844 -4.81 42.64 -5.07
C GLY A 844 -5.21 41.18 -4.82
N ASP A 845 -4.47 40.20 -5.34
CA ASP A 845 -4.62 38.81 -4.92
C ASP A 845 -4.17 38.63 -3.45
N PRO A 846 -4.86 37.82 -2.63
CA PRO A 846 -4.52 37.68 -1.21
C PRO A 846 -3.22 36.93 -0.93
N LEU A 847 -2.65 36.22 -1.91
CA LEU A 847 -1.52 35.33 -1.64
C LEU A 847 -0.15 35.95 -1.85
N ALA A 848 0.00 37.09 -2.54
CA ALA A 848 1.32 37.68 -2.77
C ALA A 848 1.31 39.21 -2.82
N GLU A 849 2.49 39.82 -2.93
CA GLU A 849 2.69 41.28 -2.91
C GLU A 849 3.07 41.85 -4.28
N MET A 850 3.05 41.04 -5.33
CA MET A 850 3.26 41.49 -6.70
C MET A 850 2.07 42.33 -7.22
N LEU A 851 2.34 43.18 -8.20
CA LEU A 851 1.42 44.20 -8.70
C LEU A 851 1.18 44.06 -10.21
N VAL A 852 1.20 42.83 -10.74
CA VAL A 852 0.97 42.58 -12.17
C VAL A 852 -0.48 42.88 -12.50
N THR A 853 -0.72 43.60 -13.59
CA THR A 853 -2.07 43.96 -14.03
C THR A 853 -2.59 42.95 -15.06
N PRO A 854 -3.92 42.90 -15.30
CA PRO A 854 -4.47 42.12 -16.42
C PRO A 854 -3.83 42.49 -17.78
N ALA A 855 -3.43 43.75 -17.97
CA ALA A 855 -2.72 44.18 -19.17
C ALA A 855 -1.29 43.61 -19.23
N GLY A 856 -0.59 43.55 -18.09
CA GLY A 856 0.70 42.87 -17.97
C GLY A 856 0.64 41.39 -18.37
N PHE A 857 -0.34 40.65 -17.83
CA PHE A 857 -0.56 39.26 -18.23
C PHE A 857 -0.91 39.12 -19.73
N ALA A 858 -1.67 40.05 -20.30
CA ALA A 858 -1.93 40.06 -21.73
C ALA A 858 -0.65 40.25 -22.56
N GLU A 859 0.26 41.13 -22.14
CA GLU A 859 1.56 41.32 -22.80
C GLU A 859 2.49 40.11 -22.65
N LEU A 860 2.53 39.47 -21.47
CA LEU A 860 3.23 38.20 -21.26
C LEU A 860 2.71 37.12 -22.23
N THR A 861 1.39 37.02 -22.33
CA THR A 861 0.74 36.07 -23.24
C THR A 861 1.11 36.31 -24.70
N LYS A 862 1.14 37.58 -25.14
CA LYS A 862 1.57 37.95 -26.51
C LYS A 862 3.03 37.58 -26.77
N LEU A 863 3.92 37.80 -25.80
CA LEU A 863 5.32 37.40 -25.91
C LEU A 863 5.45 35.88 -26.11
N VAL A 864 4.80 35.10 -25.26
CA VAL A 864 4.85 33.62 -25.35
C VAL A 864 4.18 33.11 -26.63
N CYS A 865 3.09 33.74 -27.08
CA CYS A 865 2.50 33.44 -28.40
C CYS A 865 3.50 33.70 -29.53
N GLY A 866 4.24 34.81 -29.48
CA GLY A 866 5.30 35.11 -30.44
C GLY A 866 6.41 34.05 -30.44
N TYR A 867 6.84 33.59 -29.26
CA TYR A 867 7.82 32.50 -29.14
C TYR A 867 7.27 31.17 -29.68
N ALA A 868 6.01 30.84 -29.39
CA ALA A 868 5.37 29.64 -29.92
C ALA A 868 5.26 29.69 -31.45
N GLU A 869 4.93 30.84 -32.04
CA GLU A 869 4.91 31.05 -33.48
C GLU A 869 6.29 30.89 -34.12
N GLN A 870 7.33 31.41 -33.44
CA GLN A 870 8.70 31.38 -33.92
C GLN A 870 9.31 29.97 -33.86
N TYR A 871 9.17 29.27 -32.72
CA TYR A 871 9.89 28.01 -32.47
C TYR A 871 9.00 26.77 -32.63
N CYS A 872 7.73 26.84 -32.24
CA CYS A 872 6.84 25.68 -32.15
C CYS A 872 5.81 25.60 -33.30
N GLY A 873 5.88 26.52 -34.27
CA GLY A 873 4.89 26.59 -35.35
C GLY A 873 3.50 27.04 -34.88
N GLY A 874 3.44 27.75 -33.76
CA GLY A 874 2.22 28.30 -33.15
C GLY A 874 1.60 27.45 -32.04
N ARG A 875 2.14 26.24 -31.78
CA ARG A 875 1.61 25.27 -30.81
C ARG A 875 1.85 25.73 -29.36
N LEU A 876 0.75 26.00 -28.65
CA LEU A 876 0.79 26.41 -27.24
C LEU A 876 -0.42 25.86 -26.48
N VAL A 877 -0.20 25.32 -25.28
CA VAL A 877 -1.28 25.00 -24.33
C VAL A 877 -1.03 25.76 -23.03
N SER A 878 -2.02 26.51 -22.58
CA SER A 878 -1.98 27.26 -21.32
C SER A 878 -2.88 26.58 -20.30
N VAL A 879 -2.36 26.38 -19.08
CA VAL A 879 -3.02 25.64 -17.99
C VAL A 879 -3.16 26.59 -16.82
N LEU A 880 -4.39 26.79 -16.34
CA LEU A 880 -4.67 27.65 -15.19
C LEU A 880 -4.04 27.08 -13.91
N GLU A 881 -3.32 27.90 -13.14
CA GLU A 881 -2.72 27.52 -11.85
C GLU A 881 -3.28 28.40 -10.71
N GLY A 882 -2.45 29.24 -10.08
CA GLY A 882 -2.81 30.18 -9.01
C GLY A 882 -3.76 31.32 -9.42
N GLY A 883 -4.18 32.10 -8.42
CA GLY A 883 -5.11 33.23 -8.53
C GLY A 883 -6.39 32.97 -7.74
N TYR A 884 -6.55 33.66 -6.62
CA TYR A 884 -7.47 33.28 -5.55
C TYR A 884 -8.46 34.38 -5.15
N GLU A 885 -8.30 35.61 -5.67
CA GLU A 885 -9.39 36.59 -5.67
C GLU A 885 -10.25 36.43 -6.94
N PRO A 886 -11.53 36.03 -6.84
CA PRO A 886 -12.35 35.65 -8.01
C PRO A 886 -12.52 36.74 -9.08
N THR A 887 -12.65 38.00 -8.68
CA THR A 887 -12.89 39.12 -9.61
C THR A 887 -11.63 39.44 -10.40
N ILE A 888 -10.49 39.50 -9.72
CA ILE A 888 -9.17 39.75 -10.30
C ILE A 888 -8.79 38.58 -11.21
N LEU A 889 -8.97 37.34 -10.75
CA LEU A 889 -8.74 36.13 -11.54
C LEU A 889 -9.53 36.17 -12.86
N ALA A 890 -10.84 36.43 -12.80
CA ALA A 890 -11.69 36.50 -13.98
C ALA A 890 -11.21 37.57 -14.98
N ASN A 891 -10.78 38.74 -14.49
CA ASN A 891 -10.26 39.81 -15.36
C ASN A 891 -8.91 39.42 -16.01
N CYS A 892 -8.02 38.77 -15.26
CA CYS A 892 -6.73 38.31 -15.79
C CYS A 892 -6.92 37.17 -16.82
N VAL A 893 -7.80 36.21 -16.54
CA VAL A 893 -8.17 35.16 -17.50
C VAL A 893 -8.76 35.76 -18.77
N GLU A 894 -9.65 36.74 -18.67
CA GLU A 894 -10.18 37.41 -19.87
C GLU A 894 -9.08 38.06 -20.70
N ALA A 895 -8.16 38.78 -20.06
CA ALA A 895 -7.06 39.45 -20.73
C ALA A 895 -6.10 38.43 -21.39
N HIS A 896 -5.79 37.32 -20.70
CA HIS A 896 -4.98 36.21 -21.20
C HIS A 896 -5.63 35.55 -22.43
N VAL A 897 -6.90 35.16 -22.34
CA VAL A 897 -7.60 34.49 -23.45
C VAL A 897 -7.74 35.41 -24.68
N ARG A 898 -7.99 36.71 -24.50
CA ARG A 898 -7.96 37.68 -25.62
C ARG A 898 -6.57 37.72 -26.28
N ALA A 899 -5.52 37.76 -25.47
CA ALA A 899 -4.15 37.84 -25.94
C ALA A 899 -3.64 36.58 -26.66
N LEU A 900 -4.29 35.42 -26.49
CA LEU A 900 -4.01 34.20 -27.27
C LEU A 900 -4.36 34.34 -28.77
N GLY A 901 -4.92 35.45 -29.22
CA GLY A 901 -5.04 35.79 -30.65
C GLY A 901 -6.46 36.06 -31.12
N LEU A 902 -7.26 36.75 -30.29
CA LEU A 902 -8.63 37.21 -30.61
C LEU A 902 -8.71 38.69 -30.97
#